data_AF-A0A6S7HWS9-F1
#
_entry.id   AF-A0A6S7HWS9-F1
#
_cell.length_a   1.000
_cell.length_b   1.000
_cell.length_c   1.000
_cell.angle_alpha   90.00
_cell.angle_beta   90.00
_cell.angle_gamma   90.00
#
_symmetry.space_group_name_H-M   'P 1'
#
loop_
_entity.id
_entity.type
_entity.pdbx_description
1 polymer ?
#
loop_
_entity_poly.entity_id
_entity_poly.type
_entity_poly.pdbx_seq_one_letter_code
_entity_poly.pdbx_strand_id
1 'polypeptide(L)'
;MRKELEKYGIQMPAFSKIGGILESEMPVDEAALHAAIIVINEAIDHGIAKETFEALRNPNAHLTDLDVKNMDEYQDLLYKAKGSKCQTALLRSPGSEDVYDKMLTQAEVQGNIAMANEIVRKKDLDNAVAEINAAVDSEDLNRLLKALLNDRAKLNKVIAENGDWYQQTLSEVKQGKGNVPLTHAEILEGIINANTIGEQFKILETIMKSLNKALEAGNVYECHSLLMKPEALLPTVLNRSAYLYYNELSKEKKKKQQSGHSANLTHGEVTEHIKVLTAIASINQAIEQGNASELWKCLKHESAKLENIEDDAVNRYLEQLVAVKKEKGQDCGQGKDDLNQVELQLCIDYVNTEVSEEHALITAVQAINRTIEEDNPAATLTSLQQDPAKLKNILPENALLYQALLYAEKQEKKKKTDDPSAELWHDEIQRIIDKCNLYAIDARKRYERYNAIRADPCLIFLKKCGPPTSSDEATTGDAIDGEGLREEDENNDDPDYQLPQDRKNEDVESDDDVDFDMEGKESRPVVKEEVKVEKPPPVVEGSQTNPASTSNFLPWPSPSDLNTRLRRIVAGFQRILRKEELKRVAVEKENRRKEKVEEAVRQKELKKAEQAQKWSKREEVDFYRCVSTYGVHINPTTQEYDWSKFRQMARLDKKNDDRLSQYFKEFLAMCKRVCGRATDEEIIL
;
A
#
# COMPACT_ATOMS: atom_id res chain seq x y z
N MET A 1 -2.40 22.87 -101.93
CA MET A 1 -2.55 24.25 -101.43
C MET A 1 -1.54 25.21 -102.07
N ARG A 2 -0.29 25.39 -101.56
CA ARG A 2 0.64 26.45 -102.07
C ARG A 2 0.88 26.40 -103.61
N LYS A 3 1.16 25.23 -104.18
CA LYS A 3 1.32 25.01 -105.65
C LYS A 3 0.05 25.19 -106.49
N GLU A 4 -1.13 25.32 -105.88
CA GLU A 4 -2.40 25.56 -106.58
C GLU A 4 -2.75 27.06 -106.56
N LEU A 5 -2.41 27.78 -105.50
CA LEU A 5 -2.63 29.22 -105.36
C LEU A 5 -1.81 30.02 -106.38
N GLU A 6 -0.55 29.63 -106.63
CA GLU A 6 0.29 30.19 -107.70
C GLU A 6 -0.37 30.07 -109.08
N LYS A 7 -1.17 29.01 -109.31
CA LYS A 7 -1.85 28.74 -110.58
C LYS A 7 -3.01 29.69 -110.87
N TYR A 8 -3.47 30.45 -109.87
CA TYR A 8 -4.50 31.48 -109.98
C TYR A 8 -3.94 32.91 -109.79
N GLY A 9 -2.62 33.07 -109.71
CA GLY A 9 -1.97 34.38 -109.51
C GLY A 9 -2.13 34.98 -108.10
N ILE A 10 -2.67 34.20 -107.14
CA ILE A 10 -2.90 34.67 -105.78
C ILE A 10 -1.64 34.40 -104.95
N GLN A 11 -0.80 35.42 -104.77
CA GLN A 11 0.23 35.39 -103.74
C GLN A 11 -0.44 35.34 -102.36
N MET A 12 -0.04 34.39 -101.51
CA MET A 12 -0.32 34.50 -100.08
C MET A 12 0.50 35.67 -99.51
N PRO A 13 -0.11 36.61 -98.78
CA PRO A 13 0.64 37.64 -98.08
C PRO A 13 1.69 37.06 -97.12
N ALA A 14 2.79 37.78 -96.90
CA ALA A 14 3.73 37.44 -95.84
C ALA A 14 3.03 37.53 -94.48
N PHE A 15 3.25 36.53 -93.62
CA PHE A 15 2.57 36.41 -92.31
C PHE A 15 2.78 37.65 -91.40
N SER A 16 3.87 38.38 -91.59
CA SER A 16 4.18 39.65 -90.92
C SER A 16 3.16 40.77 -91.17
N LYS A 17 2.25 40.65 -92.14
CA LYS A 17 1.14 41.60 -92.35
C LYS A 17 -0.19 41.19 -91.71
N ILE A 18 -0.26 40.08 -90.98
CA ILE A 18 -1.50 39.66 -90.30
C ILE A 18 -1.64 40.35 -88.93
N GLY A 19 -0.53 40.60 -88.22
CA GLY A 19 -0.53 41.29 -86.91
C GLY A 19 -1.16 42.69 -86.98
N GLY A 20 -0.59 43.58 -87.81
CA GLY A 20 -1.09 44.95 -88.01
C GLY A 20 -2.40 45.08 -88.81
N ILE A 21 -3.21 44.02 -88.88
CA ILE A 21 -4.61 44.05 -89.34
C ILE A 21 -5.54 43.62 -88.20
N LEU A 22 -5.09 42.72 -87.30
CA LEU A 22 -5.82 42.41 -86.06
C LEU A 22 -5.92 43.62 -85.13
N GLU A 23 -4.89 44.47 -85.07
CA GLU A 23 -4.88 45.73 -84.28
C GLU A 23 -6.10 46.64 -84.53
N SER A 24 -6.77 46.56 -85.69
CA SER A 24 -7.92 47.42 -86.00
C SER A 24 -9.30 46.92 -85.53
N GLU A 25 -9.42 45.69 -85.01
CA GLU A 25 -10.69 45.15 -84.46
C GLU A 25 -10.54 44.53 -83.06
N MET A 26 -9.48 44.88 -82.31
CA MET A 26 -9.34 44.46 -80.91
C MET A 26 -10.37 45.15 -80.01
N PRO A 27 -11.02 44.44 -79.07
CA PRO A 27 -11.83 45.06 -78.02
C PRO A 27 -11.03 46.12 -77.25
N VAL A 28 -11.71 47.21 -76.84
CA VAL A 28 -11.09 48.33 -76.10
C VAL A 28 -10.41 47.85 -74.80
N ASP A 29 -10.93 46.79 -74.19
CA ASP A 29 -10.40 46.15 -72.99
C ASP A 29 -9.05 45.45 -73.27
N GLU A 30 -8.94 44.73 -74.39
CA GLU A 30 -7.68 44.09 -74.81
C GLU A 30 -6.62 45.14 -75.17
N ALA A 31 -7.00 46.21 -75.88
CA ALA A 31 -6.09 47.32 -76.17
C ALA A 31 -5.59 48.01 -74.89
N ALA A 32 -6.45 48.17 -73.87
CA ALA A 32 -6.09 48.72 -72.58
C ALA A 32 -5.14 47.79 -71.78
N LEU A 33 -5.36 46.47 -71.85
CA LEU A 33 -4.48 45.45 -71.29
C LEU A 33 -3.10 45.46 -71.97
N HIS A 34 -3.05 45.49 -73.30
CA HIS A 34 -1.79 45.56 -74.05
C HIS A 34 -1.00 46.83 -73.71
N ALA A 35 -1.64 47.99 -73.64
CA ALA A 35 -1.00 49.23 -73.20
C ALA A 35 -0.46 49.16 -71.76
N ALA A 36 -1.21 48.54 -70.84
CA ALA A 36 -0.75 48.34 -69.46
C ALA A 36 0.49 47.45 -69.37
N ILE A 37 0.54 46.36 -70.16
CA ILE A 37 1.68 45.44 -70.22
C ILE A 37 2.91 46.10 -70.87
N ILE A 38 2.74 46.99 -71.85
CA ILE A 38 3.85 47.79 -72.42
C ILE A 38 4.46 48.69 -71.33
N VAL A 39 3.64 49.48 -70.61
CA VAL A 39 4.13 50.37 -69.53
C VAL A 39 4.83 49.59 -68.41
N ILE A 40 4.34 48.39 -68.06
CA ILE A 40 5.02 47.49 -67.13
C ILE A 40 6.39 47.05 -67.69
N ASN A 41 6.48 46.68 -68.96
CA ASN A 41 7.75 46.31 -69.59
C ASN A 41 8.75 47.46 -69.66
N GLU A 42 8.30 48.69 -69.89
CA GLU A 42 9.14 49.89 -69.89
C GLU A 42 9.67 50.21 -68.48
N ALA A 43 8.80 50.18 -67.46
CA ALA A 43 9.21 50.41 -66.07
C ALA A 43 10.23 49.36 -65.57
N ILE A 44 10.10 48.09 -65.99
CA ILE A 44 11.09 47.03 -65.71
C ILE A 44 12.49 47.41 -66.24
N ASP A 45 12.59 48.05 -67.40
CA ASP A 45 13.88 48.47 -67.99
C ASP A 45 14.51 49.66 -67.27
N HIS A 46 13.72 50.49 -66.57
CA HIS A 46 14.25 51.60 -65.77
C HIS A 46 15.07 51.13 -64.56
N GLY A 47 14.86 49.89 -64.09
CA GLY A 47 15.56 49.33 -62.93
C GLY A 47 15.02 49.80 -61.57
N ILE A 48 14.01 50.66 -61.53
CA ILE A 48 13.54 51.32 -60.30
C ILE A 48 12.31 50.59 -59.76
N ALA A 49 12.50 49.78 -58.71
CA ALA A 49 11.46 48.93 -58.12
C ALA A 49 10.15 49.64 -57.77
N LYS A 50 10.23 50.91 -57.34
CA LYS A 50 9.05 51.74 -57.06
C LYS A 50 8.26 52.09 -58.33
N GLU A 51 8.93 52.44 -59.42
CA GLU A 51 8.28 52.76 -60.70
C GLU A 51 7.65 51.51 -61.31
N THR A 52 8.36 50.38 -61.28
CA THR A 52 7.83 49.08 -61.68
C THR A 52 6.59 48.72 -60.88
N PHE A 53 6.60 48.87 -59.55
CA PHE A 53 5.40 48.59 -58.75
C PHE A 53 4.25 49.57 -59.03
N GLU A 54 4.53 50.85 -59.29
CA GLU A 54 3.51 51.82 -59.71
C GLU A 54 2.89 51.44 -61.07
N ALA A 55 3.67 50.87 -62.00
CA ALA A 55 3.16 50.30 -63.25
C ALA A 55 2.38 48.98 -63.04
N LEU A 56 2.86 48.06 -62.19
CA LEU A 56 2.18 46.79 -61.86
C LEU A 56 0.79 47.02 -61.21
N ARG A 57 0.59 48.15 -60.54
CA ARG A 57 -0.70 48.55 -59.96
C ARG A 57 -1.75 49.02 -60.97
N ASN A 58 -1.44 49.06 -62.27
CA ASN A 58 -2.39 49.43 -63.30
C ASN A 58 -3.57 48.43 -63.34
N PRO A 59 -4.83 48.85 -63.08
CA PRO A 59 -5.97 47.94 -62.99
C PRO A 59 -6.25 47.20 -64.31
N ASN A 60 -5.87 47.79 -65.45
CA ASN A 60 -6.06 47.21 -66.78
C ASN A 60 -5.08 46.07 -67.06
N ALA A 61 -4.03 45.87 -66.23
CA ALA A 61 -3.17 44.69 -66.30
C ALA A 61 -3.84 43.44 -65.67
N HIS A 62 -4.92 43.62 -64.90
CA HIS A 62 -5.66 42.59 -64.15
C HIS A 62 -4.78 41.70 -63.26
N LEU A 63 -3.70 42.26 -62.70
CA LEU A 63 -2.76 41.56 -61.84
C LEU A 63 -3.29 41.40 -60.41
N THR A 64 -2.87 40.33 -59.75
CA THR A 64 -3.35 39.88 -58.44
C THR A 64 -2.18 39.50 -57.50
N ASP A 65 -2.47 39.47 -56.19
CA ASP A 65 -1.52 39.14 -55.11
C ASP A 65 -0.35 40.16 -54.92
N LEU A 66 -0.53 41.43 -55.32
CA LEU A 66 0.49 42.48 -55.18
C LEU A 66 0.66 42.97 -53.71
N ASP A 67 1.83 42.78 -53.11
CA ASP A 67 2.22 43.37 -51.81
C ASP A 67 3.31 44.45 -52.01
N VAL A 68 3.09 45.63 -51.42
CA VAL A 68 4.03 46.78 -51.42
C VAL A 68 5.36 46.45 -50.73
N LYS A 69 5.44 45.38 -49.92
CA LYS A 69 6.69 44.92 -49.30
C LYS A 69 7.62 44.19 -50.27
N ASN A 70 7.11 43.74 -51.42
CA ASN A 70 7.82 42.84 -52.32
C ASN A 70 8.34 43.55 -53.59
N MET A 71 8.27 44.89 -53.65
CA MET A 71 8.62 45.71 -54.83
C MET A 71 10.01 45.38 -55.41
N ASP A 72 11.01 45.26 -54.55
CA ASP A 72 12.39 45.01 -54.97
C ASP A 72 12.53 43.61 -55.60
N GLU A 73 11.92 42.59 -55.00
CA GLU A 73 11.94 41.21 -55.49
C GLU A 73 11.13 41.06 -56.80
N TYR A 74 10.00 41.80 -56.95
CA TYR A 74 9.27 41.87 -58.21
C TYR A 74 10.14 42.42 -59.34
N GLN A 75 10.81 43.56 -59.12
CA GLN A 75 11.68 44.17 -60.13
C GLN A 75 12.82 43.23 -60.50
N ASP A 76 13.50 42.65 -59.50
CA ASP A 76 14.66 41.80 -59.73
C ASP A 76 14.30 40.54 -60.54
N LEU A 77 13.14 39.92 -60.28
CA LEU A 77 12.69 38.74 -61.02
C LEU A 77 12.13 39.07 -62.40
N LEU A 78 11.32 40.13 -62.52
CA LEU A 78 10.79 40.57 -63.83
C LEU A 78 11.91 40.99 -64.79
N TYR A 79 12.93 41.69 -64.31
CA TYR A 79 14.10 42.06 -65.11
C TYR A 79 14.89 40.83 -65.58
N LYS A 80 15.13 39.85 -64.69
CA LYS A 80 15.78 38.57 -65.03
C LYS A 80 14.96 37.79 -66.07
N ALA A 81 13.66 37.66 -65.87
CA ALA A 81 12.76 36.97 -66.80
C ALA A 81 12.74 37.63 -68.18
N LYS A 82 12.66 38.96 -68.25
CA LYS A 82 12.72 39.71 -69.51
C LYS A 82 14.06 39.51 -70.21
N GLY A 83 15.18 39.55 -69.48
CA GLY A 83 16.51 39.22 -70.00
C GLY A 83 16.60 37.81 -70.59
N SER A 84 16.09 36.80 -69.88
CA SER A 84 16.03 35.41 -70.37
C SER A 84 15.15 35.26 -71.62
N LYS A 85 14.04 36.01 -71.69
CA LYS A 85 13.16 36.01 -72.87
C LYS A 85 13.85 36.64 -74.08
N CYS A 86 14.49 37.80 -73.92
CA CYS A 86 15.32 38.43 -74.95
C CYS A 86 16.43 37.50 -75.47
N GLN A 87 17.11 36.78 -74.58
CA GLN A 87 18.13 35.79 -74.96
C GLN A 87 17.53 34.60 -75.74
N THR A 88 16.36 34.13 -75.32
CA THR A 88 15.64 33.03 -75.99
C THR A 88 15.16 33.43 -77.38
N ALA A 89 14.63 34.63 -77.56
CA ALA A 89 14.27 35.20 -78.86
C ALA A 89 15.49 35.29 -79.79
N LEU A 90 16.62 35.82 -79.29
CA LEU A 90 17.87 35.94 -80.05
C LEU A 90 18.42 34.60 -80.53
N LEU A 91 18.29 33.53 -79.72
CA LEU A 91 18.67 32.17 -80.11
C LEU A 91 17.70 31.53 -81.12
N ARG A 92 16.42 31.89 -81.06
CA ARG A 92 15.37 31.35 -81.94
C ARG A 92 15.37 31.97 -83.34
N SER A 93 15.68 33.26 -83.44
CA SER A 93 15.70 34.03 -84.69
C SER A 93 16.84 35.06 -84.70
N PRO A 94 18.07 34.66 -85.09
CA PRO A 94 19.20 35.59 -85.17
C PRO A 94 18.99 36.67 -86.25
N GLY A 95 18.48 37.82 -85.85
CA GLY A 95 18.26 38.99 -86.73
C GLY A 95 16.81 39.47 -86.88
N SER A 96 15.84 38.94 -86.12
CA SER A 96 14.50 39.55 -86.06
C SER A 96 14.42 40.60 -84.94
N GLU A 97 14.06 41.83 -85.30
CA GLU A 97 13.83 42.93 -84.35
C GLU A 97 12.39 43.02 -83.84
N ASP A 98 11.66 41.91 -83.78
CA ASP A 98 10.32 41.91 -83.19
C ASP A 98 10.43 42.31 -81.69
N VAL A 99 9.66 43.33 -81.32
CA VAL A 99 9.63 43.90 -79.97
C VAL A 99 8.75 43.05 -79.06
N TYR A 100 7.71 42.40 -79.60
CA TYR A 100 6.79 41.56 -78.85
C TYR A 100 7.44 40.23 -78.43
N ASP A 101 8.39 39.71 -79.22
CA ASP A 101 9.25 38.57 -78.82
C ASP A 101 10.10 38.88 -77.57
N LYS A 102 10.36 40.15 -77.26
CA LYS A 102 11.20 40.62 -76.15
C LYS A 102 10.42 41.07 -74.91
N MET A 103 9.14 41.45 -75.07
CA MET A 103 8.27 41.87 -73.97
C MET A 103 7.70 40.68 -73.19
N LEU A 104 7.61 40.79 -71.87
CA LEU A 104 6.83 39.86 -71.04
C LEU A 104 5.33 40.07 -71.28
N THR A 105 4.59 38.98 -71.47
CA THR A 105 3.13 38.95 -71.53
C THR A 105 2.52 39.04 -70.12
N GLN A 106 1.22 39.37 -70.03
CA GLN A 106 0.47 39.38 -68.77
C GLN A 106 0.66 38.10 -67.94
N ALA A 107 0.60 36.92 -68.58
CA ALA A 107 0.75 35.63 -67.90
C ALA A 107 2.18 35.42 -67.36
N GLU A 108 3.20 35.86 -68.08
CA GLU A 108 4.60 35.83 -67.61
C GLU A 108 4.81 36.81 -66.45
N VAL A 109 4.24 38.03 -66.53
CA VAL A 109 4.29 39.02 -65.43
C VAL A 109 3.61 38.49 -64.17
N GLN A 110 2.37 37.97 -64.27
CA GLN A 110 1.63 37.40 -63.14
C GLN A 110 2.34 36.17 -62.55
N GLY A 111 2.95 35.33 -63.38
CA GLY A 111 3.74 34.17 -62.93
C GLY A 111 4.99 34.58 -62.14
N ASN A 112 5.70 35.63 -62.59
CA ASN A 112 6.84 36.16 -61.85
C ASN A 112 6.44 36.85 -60.54
N ILE A 113 5.30 37.54 -60.49
CA ILE A 113 4.74 38.09 -59.24
C ILE A 113 4.42 36.97 -58.23
N ALA A 114 3.78 35.90 -58.69
CA ALA A 114 3.49 34.74 -57.84
C ALA A 114 4.78 34.08 -57.31
N MET A 115 5.79 33.91 -58.17
CA MET A 115 7.10 33.36 -57.78
C MET A 115 7.83 34.28 -56.79
N ALA A 116 7.83 35.60 -57.00
CA ALA A 116 8.40 36.57 -56.08
C ALA A 116 7.73 36.52 -54.70
N ASN A 117 6.39 36.45 -54.68
CA ASN A 117 5.63 36.27 -53.44
C ASN A 117 5.98 34.97 -52.74
N GLU A 118 6.13 33.86 -53.47
CA GLU A 118 6.55 32.58 -52.89
C GLU A 118 7.97 32.67 -52.29
N ILE A 119 8.91 33.31 -52.99
CA ILE A 119 10.29 33.54 -52.52
C ILE A 119 10.30 34.37 -51.24
N VAL A 120 9.57 35.50 -51.17
CA VAL A 120 9.49 36.31 -49.94
C VAL A 120 8.75 35.55 -48.83
N ARG A 121 7.63 34.87 -49.13
CA ARG A 121 6.87 34.04 -48.16
C ARG A 121 7.67 32.87 -47.61
N LYS A 122 8.66 32.38 -48.35
CA LYS A 122 9.64 31.38 -47.91
C LYS A 122 10.74 32.02 -47.06
N LYS A 123 11.34 33.12 -47.52
CA LYS A 123 12.38 33.87 -46.79
C LYS A 123 11.90 34.33 -45.41
N ASP A 124 10.66 34.81 -45.30
CA ASP A 124 10.04 35.15 -44.02
C ASP A 124 9.82 33.94 -43.11
N LEU A 125 9.50 32.77 -43.68
CA LEU A 125 9.33 31.52 -42.94
C LEU A 125 10.68 30.98 -42.44
N ASP A 126 11.70 30.96 -43.31
CA ASP A 126 13.07 30.53 -42.98
C ASP A 126 13.66 31.44 -41.88
N ASN A 127 13.42 32.76 -41.96
CA ASN A 127 13.79 33.73 -40.91
C ASN A 127 13.08 33.44 -39.57
N ALA A 128 11.77 33.16 -39.59
CA ALA A 128 11.01 32.85 -38.37
C ALA A 128 11.44 31.52 -37.74
N VAL A 129 11.74 30.49 -38.56
CA VAL A 129 12.31 29.21 -38.11
C VAL A 129 13.70 29.41 -37.50
N ALA A 130 14.52 30.32 -38.05
CA ALA A 130 15.80 30.69 -37.45
C ALA A 130 15.63 31.44 -36.11
N GLU A 131 14.65 32.35 -36.00
CA GLU A 131 14.33 33.04 -34.74
C GLU A 131 13.89 32.06 -33.63
N ILE A 132 13.01 31.09 -33.96
CA ILE A 132 12.58 30.03 -33.05
C ILE A 132 13.77 29.17 -32.61
N ASN A 133 14.63 28.73 -33.55
CA ASN A 133 15.82 27.95 -33.21
C ASN A 133 16.76 28.70 -32.26
N ALA A 134 17.02 29.99 -32.53
CA ALA A 134 17.87 30.84 -31.71
C ALA A 134 17.24 31.20 -30.36
N ALA A 135 15.91 31.07 -30.21
CA ALA A 135 15.21 31.19 -28.94
C ALA A 135 15.39 29.92 -28.08
N VAL A 136 15.16 28.74 -28.68
CA VAL A 136 15.40 27.42 -28.03
C VAL A 136 16.84 27.32 -27.53
N ASP A 137 17.82 27.72 -28.35
CA ASP A 137 19.25 27.72 -27.98
C ASP A 137 19.62 28.71 -26.87
N SER A 138 18.76 29.69 -26.59
CA SER A 138 18.95 30.66 -25.50
C SER A 138 18.18 30.31 -24.22
N GLU A 139 17.39 29.23 -24.24
CA GLU A 139 16.48 28.79 -23.16
C GLU A 139 15.52 29.89 -22.64
N ASP A 140 15.32 30.95 -23.43
CA ASP A 140 14.44 32.08 -23.11
C ASP A 140 13.00 31.77 -23.54
N LEU A 141 12.23 31.25 -22.58
CA LEU A 141 10.80 30.96 -22.67
C LEU A 141 9.97 32.11 -23.28
N ASN A 142 10.25 33.37 -22.92
CA ASN A 142 9.48 34.52 -23.39
C ASN A 142 9.80 34.83 -24.85
N ARG A 143 11.07 34.75 -25.22
CA ARG A 143 11.52 34.88 -26.61
C ARG A 143 11.00 33.74 -27.48
N LEU A 144 11.00 32.51 -26.97
CA LEU A 144 10.46 31.34 -27.65
C LEU A 144 8.96 31.50 -27.91
N LEU A 145 8.16 31.79 -26.88
CA LEU A 145 6.72 32.04 -27.04
C LEU A 145 6.43 33.17 -28.04
N LYS A 146 7.19 34.27 -28.00
CA LYS A 146 7.04 35.37 -28.96
C LYS A 146 7.38 34.96 -30.40
N ALA A 147 8.41 34.14 -30.60
CA ALA A 147 8.80 33.64 -31.92
C ALA A 147 7.80 32.60 -32.46
N LEU A 148 7.25 31.75 -31.58
CA LEU A 148 6.20 30.77 -31.92
C LEU A 148 4.87 31.43 -32.27
N LEU A 149 4.49 32.52 -31.58
CA LEU A 149 3.27 33.31 -31.84
C LEU A 149 3.42 34.30 -33.01
N ASN A 150 4.52 34.29 -33.76
CA ASN A 150 4.75 35.16 -34.91
C ASN A 150 4.01 34.63 -36.15
N ASP A 151 3.08 35.40 -36.72
CA ASP A 151 2.30 35.01 -37.92
C ASP A 151 3.18 34.53 -39.09
N ARG A 152 4.40 35.05 -39.22
CA ARG A 152 5.36 34.64 -40.27
C ARG A 152 5.77 33.16 -40.16
N ALA A 153 5.75 32.60 -38.94
CA ALA A 153 6.03 31.20 -38.68
C ALA A 153 4.86 30.28 -39.07
N LYS A 154 3.64 30.80 -39.28
CA LYS A 154 2.44 30.04 -39.71
C LYS A 154 2.09 28.87 -38.77
N LEU A 155 2.23 29.08 -37.45
CA LEU A 155 2.08 28.06 -36.41
C LEU A 155 0.69 28.11 -35.74
N ASN A 156 -0.34 27.63 -36.43
CA ASN A 156 -1.74 27.81 -36.06
C ASN A 156 -2.24 26.98 -34.84
N LYS A 157 -1.34 26.53 -33.94
CA LYS A 157 -1.64 25.68 -32.77
C LYS A 157 -0.88 26.06 -31.49
N VAL A 158 -0.28 27.24 -31.42
CA VAL A 158 0.51 27.66 -30.24
C VAL A 158 -0.42 28.13 -29.11
N ILE A 159 -0.28 27.50 -27.94
CA ILE A 159 -1.00 27.75 -26.70
C ILE A 159 0.01 28.32 -25.70
N ALA A 160 -0.14 29.60 -25.33
CA ALA A 160 0.85 30.30 -24.51
C ALA A 160 1.12 29.65 -23.14
N GLU A 161 0.12 28.98 -22.56
CA GLU A 161 0.25 28.22 -21.29
C GLU A 161 1.15 26.99 -21.38
N ASN A 162 1.44 26.48 -22.58
CA ASN A 162 2.24 25.27 -22.80
C ASN A 162 3.72 25.59 -23.11
N GLY A 163 4.18 26.81 -22.77
CA GLY A 163 5.51 27.31 -23.11
C GLY A 163 6.66 26.42 -22.65
N ASP A 164 6.63 25.96 -21.40
CA ASP A 164 7.67 25.09 -20.84
C ASP A 164 7.77 23.76 -21.59
N TRP A 165 6.62 23.20 -22.01
CA TRP A 165 6.58 22.00 -22.85
C TRP A 165 7.16 22.25 -24.24
N TYR A 166 6.96 23.44 -24.84
CA TYR A 166 7.63 23.79 -26.10
C TYR A 166 9.14 23.88 -25.95
N GLN A 167 9.64 24.53 -24.89
CA GLN A 167 11.08 24.60 -24.65
C GLN A 167 11.67 23.20 -24.43
N GLN A 168 11.04 22.36 -23.60
CA GLN A 168 11.49 20.99 -23.35
C GLN A 168 11.48 20.15 -24.63
N THR A 169 10.32 19.98 -25.28
CA THR A 169 10.19 19.07 -26.45
C THR A 169 11.04 19.54 -27.64
N LEU A 170 11.16 20.85 -27.89
CA LEU A 170 12.01 21.34 -28.98
C LEU A 170 13.51 21.18 -28.64
N SER A 171 13.92 21.39 -27.38
CA SER A 171 15.28 21.08 -26.93
C SER A 171 15.60 19.58 -27.08
N GLU A 172 14.71 18.69 -26.65
CA GLU A 172 14.88 17.23 -26.75
C GLU A 172 15.04 16.75 -28.21
N VAL A 173 14.16 17.20 -29.11
CA VAL A 173 14.25 16.88 -30.55
C VAL A 173 15.55 17.43 -31.16
N LYS A 174 15.98 18.64 -30.75
CA LYS A 174 17.21 19.26 -31.23
C LYS A 174 18.46 18.53 -30.72
N GLN A 175 18.49 18.11 -29.46
CA GLN A 175 19.56 17.29 -28.88
C GLN A 175 19.62 15.91 -29.53
N GLY A 176 18.48 15.26 -29.77
CA GLY A 176 18.40 13.99 -30.50
C GLY A 176 18.94 14.06 -31.93
N LYS A 177 18.91 15.25 -32.56
CA LYS A 177 19.53 15.54 -33.86
C LYS A 177 20.98 16.03 -33.78
N GLY A 178 21.63 15.98 -32.60
CA GLY A 178 23.01 16.47 -32.42
C GLY A 178 23.13 17.99 -32.51
N ASN A 179 22.14 18.73 -32.02
CA ASN A 179 22.03 20.19 -32.02
C ASN A 179 21.92 20.85 -33.42
N VAL A 180 21.62 20.07 -34.46
CA VAL A 180 21.28 20.59 -35.79
C VAL A 180 19.96 21.39 -35.72
N PRO A 181 19.85 22.57 -36.38
CA PRO A 181 18.62 23.35 -36.39
C PRO A 181 17.37 22.55 -36.80
N LEU A 182 16.26 22.85 -36.15
CA LEU A 182 14.94 22.28 -36.43
C LEU A 182 14.34 22.93 -37.67
N THR A 183 13.73 22.11 -38.53
CA THR A 183 12.94 22.54 -39.67
C THR A 183 11.53 22.98 -39.24
N HIS A 184 10.80 23.67 -40.12
CA HIS A 184 9.41 24.08 -39.87
C HIS A 184 8.48 22.91 -39.50
N ALA A 185 8.66 21.76 -40.17
CA ALA A 185 7.86 20.55 -39.91
C ALA A 185 8.15 19.96 -38.52
N GLU A 186 9.42 19.88 -38.12
CA GLU A 186 9.82 19.37 -36.79
C GLU A 186 9.38 20.32 -35.67
N ILE A 187 9.37 21.64 -35.92
CA ILE A 187 8.79 22.63 -34.99
C ILE A 187 7.27 22.44 -34.86
N LEU A 188 6.55 22.26 -35.97
CA LEU A 188 5.11 21.98 -35.95
C LEU A 188 4.77 20.68 -35.20
N GLU A 189 5.54 19.61 -35.44
CA GLU A 189 5.38 18.34 -34.73
C GLU A 189 5.71 18.47 -33.24
N GLY A 190 6.80 19.16 -32.89
CA GLY A 190 7.16 19.46 -31.51
C GLY A 190 6.08 20.25 -30.75
N ILE A 191 5.44 21.24 -31.40
CA ILE A 191 4.30 22.00 -30.83
C ILE A 191 3.09 21.10 -30.60
N ILE A 192 2.78 20.19 -31.55
CA ILE A 192 1.66 19.25 -31.42
C ILE A 192 1.90 18.25 -30.27
N ASN A 193 3.13 17.72 -30.17
CA ASN A 193 3.52 16.79 -29.13
C ASN A 193 3.52 17.47 -27.75
N ALA A 194 4.15 18.64 -27.62
CA ALA A 194 4.14 19.45 -26.40
C ALA A 194 2.72 19.86 -25.95
N ASN A 195 1.82 20.18 -26.89
CA ASN A 195 0.41 20.41 -26.58
C ASN A 195 -0.29 19.17 -26.02
N THR A 196 -0.02 18.00 -26.62
CA THR A 196 -0.60 16.72 -26.18
C THR A 196 -0.09 16.35 -24.78
N ILE A 197 1.20 16.56 -24.50
CA ILE A 197 1.81 16.37 -23.17
C ILE A 197 1.21 17.35 -22.16
N GLY A 198 1.09 18.63 -22.50
CA GLY A 198 0.49 19.65 -21.63
C GLY A 198 -1.00 19.40 -21.32
N GLU A 199 -1.76 18.90 -22.28
CA GLU A 199 -3.16 18.50 -22.07
C GLU A 199 -3.28 17.23 -21.20
N GLN A 200 -2.45 16.21 -21.45
CA GLN A 200 -2.34 15.04 -20.58
C GLN A 200 -1.96 15.43 -19.15
N PHE A 201 -1.00 16.34 -18.96
CA PHE A 201 -0.62 16.84 -17.64
C PHE A 201 -1.75 17.59 -16.94
N LYS A 202 -2.53 18.42 -17.64
CA LYS A 202 -3.71 19.11 -17.08
C LYS A 202 -4.81 18.13 -16.65
N ILE A 203 -5.05 17.07 -17.44
CA ILE A 203 -5.98 15.98 -17.07
C ILE A 203 -5.45 15.24 -15.84
N LEU A 204 -4.16 14.90 -15.83
CA LEU A 204 -3.50 14.18 -14.74
C LEU A 204 -3.54 14.96 -13.43
N GLU A 205 -3.24 16.25 -13.45
CA GLU A 205 -3.30 17.13 -12.28
C GLU A 205 -4.74 17.24 -11.74
N THR A 206 -5.73 17.28 -12.63
CA THR A 206 -7.16 17.26 -12.28
C THR A 206 -7.56 15.94 -11.61
N ILE A 207 -7.13 14.80 -12.16
CA ILE A 207 -7.34 13.47 -11.54
C ILE A 207 -6.67 13.39 -10.17
N MET A 208 -5.43 13.85 -10.05
CA MET A 208 -4.68 13.82 -8.78
C MET A 208 -5.30 14.74 -7.71
N LYS A 209 -5.85 15.90 -8.09
CA LYS A 209 -6.65 16.76 -7.19
C LYS A 209 -7.92 16.04 -6.71
N SER A 210 -8.66 15.42 -7.63
CA SER A 210 -9.87 14.64 -7.30
C SER A 210 -9.56 13.41 -6.43
N LEU A 211 -8.48 12.67 -6.71
CA LEU A 211 -8.06 11.50 -5.95
C LEU A 211 -7.67 11.86 -4.52
N ASN A 212 -6.89 12.94 -4.35
CA ASN A 212 -6.53 13.45 -3.03
C ASN A 212 -7.75 13.88 -2.21
N LYS A 213 -8.77 14.45 -2.85
CA LYS A 213 -10.06 14.80 -2.23
C LYS A 213 -10.90 13.56 -1.87
N ALA A 214 -10.94 12.53 -2.73
CA ALA A 214 -11.64 11.28 -2.45
C ALA A 214 -11.01 10.53 -1.25
N LEU A 215 -9.68 10.57 -1.12
CA LEU A 215 -8.93 10.05 0.03
C LEU A 215 -9.20 10.81 1.34
N GLU A 216 -9.55 12.11 1.28
CA GLU A 216 -9.95 12.92 2.44
C GLU A 216 -11.43 12.72 2.81
N ALA A 217 -12.32 12.65 1.81
CA ALA A 217 -13.75 12.42 1.98
C ALA A 217 -14.10 10.97 2.38
N GLY A 218 -13.14 10.04 2.31
CA GLY A 218 -13.32 8.62 2.64
C GLY A 218 -14.04 7.82 1.55
N ASN A 219 -14.13 8.34 0.33
CA ASN A 219 -14.91 7.71 -0.75
C ASN A 219 -14.10 6.64 -1.50
N VAL A 220 -14.17 5.41 -0.99
CA VAL A 220 -13.46 4.23 -1.54
C VAL A 220 -13.73 4.01 -3.03
N TYR A 221 -15.00 4.10 -3.45
CA TYR A 221 -15.41 3.79 -4.82
C TYR A 221 -15.02 4.91 -5.81
N GLU A 222 -15.12 6.18 -5.42
CA GLU A 222 -14.62 7.30 -6.23
C GLU A 222 -13.09 7.27 -6.33
N CYS A 223 -12.40 7.01 -5.22
CA CYS A 223 -10.96 6.80 -5.20
C CYS A 223 -10.56 5.70 -6.19
N HIS A 224 -11.14 4.50 -6.08
CA HIS A 224 -10.81 3.39 -6.96
C HIS A 224 -11.20 3.65 -8.43
N SER A 225 -12.34 4.29 -8.69
CA SER A 225 -12.75 4.68 -10.04
C SER A 225 -11.76 5.67 -10.68
N LEU A 226 -11.16 6.59 -9.91
CA LEU A 226 -10.12 7.49 -10.38
C LEU A 226 -8.79 6.77 -10.62
N LEU A 227 -8.44 5.76 -9.81
CA LEU A 227 -7.25 4.93 -10.03
C LEU A 227 -7.35 4.06 -11.29
N MET A 228 -8.55 3.61 -11.65
CA MET A 228 -8.82 2.78 -12.83
C MET A 228 -8.84 3.57 -14.17
N LYS A 229 -8.68 4.90 -14.16
CA LYS A 229 -8.73 5.73 -15.37
C LYS A 229 -7.45 5.60 -16.22
N PRO A 230 -7.54 5.32 -17.53
CA PRO A 230 -6.35 5.29 -18.39
C PRO A 230 -5.66 6.65 -18.47
N GLU A 231 -6.41 7.76 -18.34
CA GLU A 231 -5.87 9.12 -18.34
C GLU A 231 -5.10 9.46 -17.06
N ALA A 232 -5.13 8.60 -16.04
CA ALA A 232 -4.31 8.75 -14.83
C ALA A 232 -2.85 8.29 -15.04
N LEU A 233 -2.53 7.61 -16.16
CA LEU A 233 -1.18 7.10 -16.47
C LEU A 233 -0.55 6.29 -15.32
N LEU A 234 -1.38 5.55 -14.58
CA LEU A 234 -0.98 4.72 -13.45
C LEU A 234 -0.64 3.28 -13.90
N PRO A 235 0.10 2.49 -13.10
CA PRO A 235 0.25 1.06 -13.34
C PRO A 235 -1.11 0.34 -13.30
N THR A 236 -1.16 -0.91 -13.75
CA THR A 236 -2.39 -1.71 -13.72
C THR A 236 -2.98 -1.78 -12.31
N VAL A 237 -4.29 -1.54 -12.20
CA VAL A 237 -5.07 -1.59 -10.94
C VAL A 237 -6.09 -2.72 -11.06
N LEU A 238 -6.25 -3.54 -10.02
CA LEU A 238 -7.20 -4.64 -10.01
C LEU A 238 -8.55 -4.20 -9.43
N ASN A 239 -9.60 -4.29 -10.24
CA ASN A 239 -10.99 -3.90 -9.91
C ASN A 239 -11.54 -4.55 -8.61
N ARG A 240 -10.95 -5.68 -8.20
CA ARG A 240 -11.42 -6.48 -7.06
C ARG A 240 -10.95 -5.96 -5.68
N SER A 241 -9.96 -5.07 -5.62
CA SER A 241 -9.23 -4.71 -4.39
C SER A 241 -9.42 -3.25 -3.94
N ALA A 242 -10.56 -2.64 -4.26
CA ALA A 242 -10.83 -1.22 -4.01
C ALA A 242 -10.52 -0.74 -2.57
N TYR A 243 -10.86 -1.54 -1.56
CA TYR A 243 -10.57 -1.23 -0.15
C TYR A 243 -9.08 -1.27 0.19
N LEU A 244 -8.31 -2.21 -0.34
CA LEU A 244 -6.86 -2.29 -0.15
C LEU A 244 -6.17 -1.04 -0.70
N TYR A 245 -6.45 -0.67 -1.96
CA TYR A 245 -5.86 0.52 -2.58
C TYR A 245 -6.19 1.79 -1.80
N TYR A 246 -7.46 1.99 -1.43
CA TYR A 246 -7.88 3.14 -0.64
C TYR A 246 -7.24 3.18 0.75
N ASN A 247 -7.23 2.06 1.48
CA ASN A 247 -6.76 2.02 2.87
C ASN A 247 -5.27 2.35 2.98
N GLU A 248 -4.43 1.75 2.11
CA GLU A 248 -2.99 1.98 2.16
C GLU A 248 -2.60 3.37 1.63
N LEU A 249 -3.26 3.89 0.58
CA LEU A 249 -3.06 5.28 0.14
C LEU A 249 -3.55 6.29 1.19
N SER A 250 -4.63 5.99 1.93
CA SER A 250 -5.12 6.82 3.04
C SER A 250 -4.14 6.81 4.23
N LYS A 251 -3.56 5.64 4.57
CA LYS A 251 -2.47 5.54 5.56
C LYS A 251 -1.26 6.38 5.14
N GLU A 252 -0.82 6.29 3.89
CA GLU A 252 0.35 7.02 3.42
C GLU A 252 0.13 8.54 3.39
N LYS A 253 -1.04 8.99 2.92
CA LYS A 253 -1.43 10.40 2.98
C LYS A 253 -1.40 10.94 4.42
N LYS A 254 -1.83 10.14 5.41
CA LYS A 254 -1.75 10.50 6.84
C LYS A 254 -0.30 10.58 7.35
N LYS A 255 0.59 9.66 6.96
CA LYS A 255 2.03 9.76 7.28
C LYS A 255 2.64 11.06 6.72
N LYS A 256 2.33 11.40 5.47
CA LYS A 256 2.84 12.60 4.80
C LYS A 256 2.33 13.91 5.42
N GLN A 257 1.08 13.92 5.90
CA GLN A 257 0.53 15.01 6.69
C GLN A 257 1.23 15.16 8.06
N GLN A 258 1.63 14.05 8.69
CA GLN A 258 2.37 14.06 9.96
C GLN A 258 3.85 14.46 9.80
N SER A 259 4.48 14.20 8.64
CA SER A 259 5.88 14.57 8.38
C SER A 259 6.10 16.04 8.00
N GLY A 260 5.07 16.90 8.12
CA GLY A 260 5.14 18.34 7.83
C GLY A 260 5.32 18.70 6.35
N HIS A 261 5.19 17.72 5.45
CA HIS A 261 5.29 17.92 4.00
C HIS A 261 3.93 18.31 3.40
N SER A 262 3.88 18.51 2.07
CA SER A 262 2.62 18.80 1.38
C SER A 262 1.59 17.70 1.65
N ALA A 263 0.40 18.10 2.13
CA ALA A 263 -0.66 17.20 2.60
C ALA A 263 -1.26 16.28 1.52
N ASN A 264 -0.81 16.40 0.26
CA ASN A 264 -1.30 15.65 -0.89
C ASN A 264 -0.22 14.71 -1.44
N LEU A 265 -0.67 13.53 -1.87
CA LEU A 265 0.15 12.59 -2.63
C LEU A 265 0.30 13.10 -4.08
N THR A 266 1.52 13.02 -4.59
CA THR A 266 1.90 13.32 -5.98
C THR A 266 1.66 12.09 -6.87
N HIS A 267 1.66 12.30 -8.19
CA HIS A 267 1.49 11.19 -9.14
C HIS A 267 2.60 10.13 -9.04
N GLY A 268 3.85 10.56 -8.86
CA GLY A 268 4.99 9.64 -8.68
C GLY A 268 4.87 8.77 -7.43
N GLU A 269 4.50 9.35 -6.29
CA GLU A 269 4.24 8.59 -5.06
C GLU A 269 3.11 7.57 -5.29
N VAL A 270 1.95 8.01 -5.80
CA VAL A 270 0.81 7.11 -6.08
C VAL A 270 1.17 6.00 -7.06
N THR A 271 1.99 6.30 -8.08
CA THR A 271 2.50 5.31 -9.04
C THR A 271 3.34 4.22 -8.36
N GLU A 272 4.30 4.58 -7.51
CA GLU A 272 5.11 3.58 -6.80
C GLU A 272 4.29 2.78 -5.78
N HIS A 273 3.35 3.40 -5.08
CA HIS A 273 2.45 2.67 -4.17
C HIS A 273 1.54 1.69 -4.92
N ILE A 274 1.03 2.04 -6.10
CA ILE A 274 0.17 1.15 -6.89
C ILE A 274 0.93 -0.08 -7.40
N LYS A 275 2.21 0.04 -7.80
CA LYS A 275 3.01 -1.14 -8.17
C LYS A 275 3.03 -2.20 -7.05
N VAL A 276 3.21 -1.74 -5.81
CA VAL A 276 3.23 -2.61 -4.62
C VAL A 276 1.83 -3.15 -4.30
N LEU A 277 0.83 -2.28 -4.29
CA LEU A 277 -0.55 -2.64 -3.96
C LEU A 277 -1.18 -3.59 -4.99
N THR A 278 -0.81 -3.49 -6.27
CA THR A 278 -1.21 -4.43 -7.31
C THR A 278 -0.54 -5.79 -7.16
N ALA A 279 0.74 -5.86 -6.74
CA ALA A 279 1.36 -7.14 -6.41
C ALA A 279 0.66 -7.82 -5.21
N ILE A 280 0.36 -7.06 -4.16
CA ILE A 280 -0.42 -7.52 -2.99
C ILE A 280 -1.84 -7.94 -3.37
N ALA A 281 -2.49 -7.23 -4.30
CA ALA A 281 -3.80 -7.59 -4.83
C ALA A 281 -3.78 -8.92 -5.60
N SER A 282 -2.74 -9.17 -6.40
CA SER A 282 -2.50 -10.47 -7.06
C SER A 282 -2.25 -11.60 -6.07
N ILE A 283 -1.46 -11.37 -5.01
CA ILE A 283 -1.28 -12.34 -3.91
C ILE A 283 -2.64 -12.69 -3.28
N ASN A 284 -3.45 -11.67 -2.96
CA ASN A 284 -4.80 -11.86 -2.41
C ASN A 284 -5.73 -12.65 -3.36
N GLN A 285 -5.61 -12.45 -4.67
CA GLN A 285 -6.33 -13.22 -5.68
C GLN A 285 -5.86 -14.69 -5.74
N ALA A 286 -4.55 -14.95 -5.63
CA ALA A 286 -4.02 -16.32 -5.61
C ALA A 286 -4.45 -17.10 -4.36
N ILE A 287 -4.54 -16.41 -3.21
CA ILE A 287 -5.12 -16.93 -1.95
C ILE A 287 -6.61 -17.29 -2.15
N GLU A 288 -7.42 -16.37 -2.70
CA GLU A 288 -8.84 -16.60 -3.00
C GLU A 288 -9.07 -17.79 -3.96
N GLN A 289 -8.14 -18.01 -4.91
CA GLN A 289 -8.19 -19.11 -5.86
C GLN A 289 -7.67 -20.46 -5.31
N GLY A 290 -7.07 -20.48 -4.10
CA GLY A 290 -6.42 -21.68 -3.56
C GLY A 290 -5.23 -22.16 -4.39
N ASN A 291 -4.59 -21.29 -5.16
CA ASN A 291 -3.59 -21.67 -6.16
C ASN A 291 -2.16 -21.45 -5.66
N ALA A 292 -1.59 -22.47 -5.02
CA ALA A 292 -0.22 -22.45 -4.49
C ALA A 292 0.84 -22.07 -5.54
N SER A 293 0.71 -22.53 -6.79
CA SER A 293 1.69 -22.24 -7.85
C SER A 293 1.66 -20.77 -8.28
N GLU A 294 0.48 -20.14 -8.33
CA GLU A 294 0.38 -18.71 -8.62
C GLU A 294 0.77 -17.87 -7.41
N LEU A 295 0.38 -18.29 -6.20
CA LEU A 295 0.78 -17.64 -4.95
C LEU A 295 2.31 -17.51 -4.86
N TRP A 296 3.06 -18.58 -5.09
CA TRP A 296 4.52 -18.56 -5.07
C TRP A 296 5.13 -17.55 -6.05
N LYS A 297 4.62 -17.46 -7.30
CA LYS A 297 5.07 -16.46 -8.28
C LYS A 297 4.79 -15.04 -7.81
N CYS A 298 3.59 -14.80 -7.25
CA CYS A 298 3.20 -13.49 -6.77
C CYS A 298 3.97 -13.06 -5.51
N LEU A 299 4.26 -14.01 -4.59
CA LEU A 299 5.10 -13.77 -3.41
C LEU A 299 6.53 -13.40 -3.81
N LYS A 300 7.17 -14.16 -4.71
CA LYS A 300 8.55 -13.91 -5.18
C LYS A 300 8.70 -12.72 -6.13
N HIS A 301 7.63 -11.99 -6.46
CA HIS A 301 7.69 -10.84 -7.36
C HIS A 301 8.25 -9.61 -6.64
N GLU A 302 9.34 -9.02 -7.13
CA GLU A 302 10.08 -7.91 -6.46
C GLU A 302 9.18 -6.76 -5.98
N SER A 303 8.13 -6.41 -6.73
CA SER A 303 7.19 -5.34 -6.36
C SER A 303 6.35 -5.64 -5.12
N ALA A 304 6.22 -6.90 -4.69
CA ALA A 304 5.47 -7.26 -3.48
C ALA A 304 6.19 -6.80 -2.19
N LYS A 305 7.53 -6.65 -2.24
CA LYS A 305 8.38 -6.24 -1.10
C LYS A 305 8.15 -7.11 0.14
N LEU A 306 8.17 -8.42 -0.06
CA LEU A 306 8.09 -9.44 0.98
C LEU A 306 9.47 -10.11 1.12
N GLU A 307 9.79 -10.53 2.34
CA GLU A 307 11.08 -11.09 2.74
C GLU A 307 10.91 -12.54 3.23
N ASN A 308 12.02 -13.28 3.34
CA ASN A 308 12.08 -14.63 3.92
C ASN A 308 11.17 -15.71 3.27
N ILE A 309 10.85 -15.61 1.98
CA ILE A 309 9.99 -16.59 1.30
C ILE A 309 10.76 -17.90 1.03
N GLU A 310 10.38 -18.97 1.72
CA GLU A 310 10.90 -20.33 1.53
C GLU A 310 10.18 -21.06 0.39
N ASP A 311 10.90 -21.91 -0.35
CA ASP A 311 10.36 -22.60 -1.53
C ASP A 311 9.46 -23.79 -1.19
N ASP A 312 9.73 -24.52 -0.11
CA ASP A 312 8.97 -25.71 0.28
C ASP A 312 7.75 -25.39 1.16
N ALA A 313 7.70 -24.20 1.79
CA ALA A 313 6.65 -23.79 2.73
C ALA A 313 5.35 -23.30 2.08
N VAL A 314 5.29 -23.16 0.75
CA VAL A 314 4.21 -22.50 -0.01
C VAL A 314 2.80 -22.98 0.33
N ASN A 315 2.62 -24.29 0.52
CA ASN A 315 1.30 -24.83 0.85
C ASN A 315 0.86 -24.45 2.27
N ARG A 316 1.80 -24.37 3.23
CA ARG A 316 1.54 -23.92 4.61
C ARG A 316 1.29 -22.42 4.65
N TYR A 317 1.99 -21.62 3.84
CA TYR A 317 1.63 -20.21 3.61
C TYR A 317 0.19 -20.09 3.11
N LEU A 318 -0.20 -20.85 2.07
CA LEU A 318 -1.54 -20.80 1.51
C LEU A 318 -2.61 -21.14 2.55
N GLU A 319 -2.44 -22.24 3.30
CA GLU A 319 -3.38 -22.66 4.33
C GLU A 319 -3.56 -21.59 5.42
N GLN A 320 -2.45 -21.03 5.94
CA GLN A 320 -2.49 -19.99 6.97
C GLN A 320 -3.05 -18.66 6.44
N LEU A 321 -2.68 -18.25 5.22
CA LEU A 321 -3.19 -17.04 4.57
C LEU A 321 -4.70 -17.14 4.28
N VAL A 322 -5.20 -18.30 3.88
CA VAL A 322 -6.64 -18.57 3.72
C VAL A 322 -7.35 -18.50 5.08
N ALA A 323 -6.76 -19.04 6.14
CA ALA A 323 -7.34 -18.97 7.50
C ALA A 323 -7.45 -17.52 8.01
N VAL A 324 -6.36 -16.76 7.97
CA VAL A 324 -6.32 -15.35 8.43
C VAL A 324 -7.22 -14.45 7.57
N LYS A 325 -7.26 -14.66 6.24
CA LYS A 325 -8.19 -13.94 5.36
C LYS A 325 -9.66 -14.24 5.69
N LYS A 326 -9.98 -15.50 5.99
CA LYS A 326 -11.34 -15.93 6.39
C LYS A 326 -11.77 -15.32 7.72
N GLU A 327 -10.89 -15.27 8.72
CA GLU A 327 -11.11 -14.60 10.00
C GLU A 327 -11.36 -13.10 9.80
N LYS A 328 -10.46 -12.41 9.08
CA LYS A 328 -10.61 -10.99 8.74
C LYS A 328 -11.92 -10.69 7.98
N GLY A 329 -12.38 -11.60 7.13
CA GLY A 329 -13.66 -11.48 6.42
C GLY A 329 -14.90 -11.64 7.30
N GLN A 330 -14.79 -12.33 8.44
CA GLN A 330 -15.87 -12.41 9.45
C GLN A 330 -16.01 -11.09 10.20
N ASP A 331 -14.89 -10.43 10.55
CA ASP A 331 -14.89 -9.14 11.25
C ASP A 331 -15.21 -7.94 10.35
N CYS A 332 -14.57 -7.85 9.17
CA CYS A 332 -14.64 -6.67 8.31
C CYS A 332 -15.80 -6.70 7.30
N GLY A 333 -16.36 -7.90 7.07
CA GLY A 333 -17.34 -8.19 6.03
C GLY A 333 -16.71 -8.44 4.64
N GLN A 334 -17.47 -9.14 3.80
CA GLN A 334 -17.05 -9.61 2.48
C GLN A 334 -16.54 -8.48 1.57
N GLY A 335 -15.38 -8.66 0.96
CA GLY A 335 -14.72 -7.68 0.08
C GLY A 335 -13.80 -6.68 0.82
N LYS A 336 -13.65 -6.80 2.15
CA LYS A 336 -12.68 -6.04 2.97
C LYS A 336 -11.64 -6.94 3.64
N ASP A 337 -11.67 -8.22 3.30
CA ASP A 337 -10.83 -9.31 3.79
C ASP A 337 -9.40 -9.32 3.21
N ASP A 338 -9.03 -8.31 2.40
CA ASP A 338 -7.68 -8.19 1.84
C ASP A 338 -6.59 -8.08 2.91
N LEU A 339 -5.58 -8.93 2.78
CA LEU A 339 -4.35 -8.85 3.56
C LEU A 339 -3.41 -7.81 2.94
N ASN A 340 -2.98 -6.83 3.73
CA ASN A 340 -1.98 -5.83 3.35
C ASN A 340 -0.55 -6.39 3.51
N GLN A 341 0.46 -5.66 3.05
CA GLN A 341 1.87 -6.10 3.06
C GLN A 341 2.35 -6.60 4.43
N VAL A 342 1.95 -5.93 5.51
CA VAL A 342 2.36 -6.30 6.89
C VAL A 342 1.64 -7.55 7.35
N GLU A 343 0.36 -7.70 7.03
CA GLU A 343 -0.42 -8.91 7.36
C GLU A 343 0.11 -10.13 6.59
N LEU A 344 0.49 -9.96 5.32
CA LEU A 344 1.15 -10.99 4.52
C LEU A 344 2.51 -11.40 5.11
N GLN A 345 3.37 -10.43 5.42
CA GLN A 345 4.70 -10.72 5.98
C GLN A 345 4.60 -11.42 7.34
N LEU A 346 3.71 -10.98 8.23
CA LEU A 346 3.48 -11.64 9.52
C LEU A 346 3.03 -13.11 9.37
N CYS A 347 2.23 -13.43 8.34
CA CYS A 347 1.85 -14.83 8.07
C CYS A 347 3.03 -15.67 7.54
N ILE A 348 3.91 -15.09 6.72
CA ILE A 348 5.12 -15.74 6.21
C ILE A 348 6.11 -15.99 7.36
N ASP A 349 6.43 -14.97 8.14
CA ASP A 349 7.34 -15.06 9.28
C ASP A 349 6.82 -16.05 10.34
N TYR A 350 5.50 -16.09 10.58
CA TYR A 350 4.85 -17.07 11.46
C TYR A 350 5.08 -18.52 10.97
N VAL A 351 4.74 -18.81 9.71
CA VAL A 351 4.89 -20.17 9.14
C VAL A 351 6.36 -20.58 9.09
N ASN A 352 7.28 -19.66 8.74
CA ASN A 352 8.72 -19.91 8.80
C ASN A 352 9.18 -20.25 10.22
N THR A 353 8.64 -19.56 11.23
CA THR A 353 8.97 -19.83 12.64
C THR A 353 8.49 -21.24 13.05
N GLU A 354 7.25 -21.63 12.72
CA GLU A 354 6.75 -22.99 12.96
C GLU A 354 7.57 -24.06 12.23
N VAL A 355 7.84 -23.86 10.93
CA VAL A 355 8.63 -24.81 10.11
C VAL A 355 10.06 -24.93 10.63
N SER A 356 10.69 -23.82 11.04
CA SER A 356 12.03 -23.83 11.64
C SER A 356 12.05 -24.52 13.01
N GLU A 357 11.04 -24.29 13.86
CA GLU A 357 10.90 -25.00 15.14
C GLU A 357 10.65 -26.51 14.97
N GLU A 358 9.89 -26.94 13.95
CA GLU A 358 9.72 -28.35 13.61
C GLU A 358 11.05 -28.99 13.16
N HIS A 359 11.79 -28.35 12.25
CA HIS A 359 13.09 -28.86 11.77
C HIS A 359 14.16 -28.89 12.88
N ALA A 360 14.16 -27.89 13.77
CA ALA A 360 15.06 -27.85 14.91
C ALA A 360 14.73 -28.96 15.95
N LEU A 361 13.44 -29.24 16.19
CA LEU A 361 12.99 -30.35 17.03
C LEU A 361 13.40 -31.71 16.42
N ILE A 362 13.21 -31.92 15.12
CA ILE A 362 13.63 -33.15 14.42
C ILE A 362 15.15 -33.33 14.55
N THR A 363 15.92 -32.27 14.34
CA THR A 363 17.39 -32.29 14.43
C THR A 363 17.87 -32.58 15.86
N ALA A 364 17.20 -32.03 16.89
CA ALA A 364 17.50 -32.33 18.29
C ALA A 364 17.18 -33.79 18.66
N VAL A 365 16.03 -34.32 18.20
CA VAL A 365 15.66 -35.74 18.40
C VAL A 365 16.65 -36.69 17.71
N GLN A 366 17.12 -36.36 16.51
CA GLN A 366 18.18 -37.12 15.84
C GLN A 366 19.53 -37.03 16.58
N ALA A 367 19.89 -35.84 17.10
CA ALA A 367 21.10 -35.67 17.89
C ALA A 367 21.07 -36.52 19.18
N ILE A 368 19.94 -36.52 19.91
CA ILE A 368 19.71 -37.40 21.07
C ILE A 368 19.81 -38.88 20.66
N ASN A 369 19.16 -39.27 19.56
CA ASN A 369 19.23 -40.65 19.08
C ASN A 369 20.64 -41.10 18.69
N ARG A 370 21.52 -40.17 18.30
CA ARG A 370 22.92 -40.43 18.01
C ARG A 370 23.77 -40.56 19.28
N THR A 371 23.68 -39.62 20.23
CA THR A 371 24.48 -39.67 21.48
C THR A 371 24.14 -40.90 22.34
N ILE A 372 22.90 -41.39 22.27
CA ILE A 372 22.48 -42.66 22.89
C ILE A 372 23.30 -43.84 22.37
N GLU A 373 23.67 -43.87 21.08
CA GLU A 373 24.49 -44.94 20.47
C GLU A 373 26.00 -44.70 20.65
N GLU A 374 26.42 -43.45 20.92
CA GLU A 374 27.80 -43.08 21.28
C GLU A 374 28.19 -43.52 22.72
N ASP A 375 27.23 -44.06 23.48
CA ASP A 375 27.29 -44.48 24.89
C ASP A 375 27.99 -43.48 25.83
N ASN A 376 27.72 -42.19 25.63
CA ASN A 376 28.31 -41.09 26.40
C ASN A 376 27.24 -40.36 27.23
N PRO A 377 27.13 -40.64 28.55
CA PRO A 377 26.13 -40.02 29.42
C PRO A 377 26.16 -38.49 29.47
N ALA A 378 27.34 -37.88 29.33
CA ALA A 378 27.48 -36.43 29.33
C ALA A 378 27.00 -35.81 28.01
N ALA A 379 27.31 -36.45 26.88
CA ALA A 379 26.79 -36.05 25.57
C ALA A 379 25.27 -36.20 25.50
N THR A 380 24.72 -37.33 25.96
CA THR A 380 23.27 -37.57 26.02
C THR A 380 22.56 -36.59 26.95
N LEU A 381 23.11 -36.25 28.12
CA LEU A 381 22.54 -35.16 28.92
C LEU A 381 22.54 -33.84 28.13
N THR A 382 23.64 -33.51 27.47
CA THR A 382 23.79 -32.24 26.72
C THR A 382 22.81 -32.14 25.56
N SER A 383 22.56 -33.24 24.83
CA SER A 383 21.59 -33.27 23.72
C SER A 383 20.14 -33.23 24.23
N LEU A 384 19.83 -33.87 25.36
CA LEU A 384 18.50 -33.77 25.98
C LEU A 384 18.20 -32.35 26.45
N GLN A 385 19.22 -31.62 26.93
CA GLN A 385 19.12 -30.24 27.43
C GLN A 385 19.06 -29.15 26.34
N GLN A 386 19.01 -29.50 25.04
CA GLN A 386 18.88 -28.50 23.98
C GLN A 386 17.46 -27.92 23.94
N ASP A 387 17.32 -26.59 23.96
CA ASP A 387 16.00 -25.92 23.94
C ASP A 387 15.08 -26.40 22.79
N PRO A 388 15.56 -26.62 21.55
CA PRO A 388 14.71 -27.15 20.47
C PRO A 388 14.14 -28.55 20.71
N ALA A 389 14.73 -29.34 21.61
CA ALA A 389 14.19 -30.65 21.98
C ALA A 389 12.85 -30.54 22.72
N LYS A 390 12.55 -29.39 23.35
CA LYS A 390 11.30 -29.08 24.09
C LYS A 390 10.94 -30.08 25.21
N LEU A 391 11.91 -30.89 25.64
CA LEU A 391 11.82 -31.88 26.70
C LEU A 391 11.73 -31.22 28.09
N LYS A 392 11.16 -31.95 29.05
CA LYS A 392 10.82 -31.47 30.40
C LYS A 392 11.40 -32.40 31.47
N ASN A 393 11.56 -31.85 32.68
CA ASN A 393 12.00 -32.56 33.89
C ASN A 393 13.43 -33.16 33.80
N ILE A 394 14.34 -32.57 33.01
CA ILE A 394 15.71 -33.09 32.89
C ILE A 394 16.55 -32.67 34.11
N LEU A 395 17.02 -33.67 34.85
CA LEU A 395 17.81 -33.55 36.07
C LEU A 395 19.26 -33.99 35.80
N PRO A 396 20.28 -33.11 35.88
CA PRO A 396 21.68 -33.45 35.55
C PRO A 396 22.25 -34.64 36.32
N GLU A 397 21.82 -34.81 37.57
CA GLU A 397 22.16 -35.94 38.45
C GLU A 397 21.78 -37.32 37.87
N ASN A 398 20.78 -37.39 36.97
CA ASN A 398 20.27 -38.63 36.39
C ASN A 398 20.93 -38.99 35.04
N ALA A 399 21.96 -38.28 34.58
CA ALA A 399 22.61 -38.51 33.27
C ALA A 399 22.97 -39.98 32.97
N LEU A 400 23.54 -40.69 33.94
CA LEU A 400 23.88 -42.11 33.83
C LEU A 400 22.63 -43.00 33.65
N LEU A 401 21.55 -42.67 34.35
CA LEU A 401 20.29 -43.42 34.30
C LEU A 401 19.52 -43.13 33.01
N TYR A 402 19.52 -41.88 32.54
CA TYR A 402 18.98 -41.52 31.22
C TYR A 402 19.68 -42.30 30.11
N GLN A 403 21.01 -42.28 30.05
CA GLN A 403 21.76 -43.03 29.03
C GLN A 403 21.43 -44.53 29.05
N ALA A 404 21.48 -45.16 30.23
CA ALA A 404 21.22 -46.59 30.37
C ALA A 404 19.79 -46.99 29.94
N LEU A 405 18.76 -46.22 30.35
CA LEU A 405 17.38 -46.58 30.03
C LEU A 405 16.97 -46.18 28.61
N LEU A 406 17.43 -45.04 28.08
CA LEU A 406 17.20 -44.64 26.70
C LEU A 406 17.85 -45.65 25.73
N TYR A 407 19.08 -46.08 26.00
CA TYR A 407 19.72 -47.12 25.20
C TYR A 407 18.96 -48.45 25.28
N ALA A 408 18.57 -48.90 26.49
CA ALA A 408 17.83 -50.15 26.65
C ALA A 408 16.49 -50.14 25.90
N GLU A 409 15.70 -49.08 26.02
CA GLU A 409 14.41 -48.92 25.33
C GLU A 409 14.58 -48.79 23.81
N LYS A 410 15.62 -48.11 23.32
CA LYS A 410 15.95 -48.06 21.89
C LYS A 410 16.29 -49.45 21.35
N GLN A 411 17.11 -50.23 22.07
CA GLN A 411 17.45 -51.61 21.70
C GLN A 411 16.24 -52.56 21.82
N GLU A 412 15.27 -52.29 22.70
CA GLU A 412 13.99 -53.00 22.68
C GLU A 412 13.11 -52.58 21.49
N LYS A 413 13.05 -51.30 21.12
CA LYS A 413 12.28 -50.82 19.96
C LYS A 413 12.75 -51.50 18.68
N LYS A 414 14.05 -51.49 18.39
CA LYS A 414 14.67 -52.18 17.24
C LYS A 414 14.28 -53.65 17.14
N LYS A 415 14.24 -54.38 18.28
CA LYS A 415 13.82 -55.79 18.35
C LYS A 415 12.31 -56.00 18.18
N LYS A 416 11.48 -55.02 18.55
CA LYS A 416 10.01 -55.07 18.41
C LYS A 416 9.55 -54.73 16.99
N THR A 417 10.31 -53.91 16.26
CA THR A 417 10.01 -53.50 14.87
C THR A 417 10.77 -54.31 13.81
N ASP A 418 11.71 -55.16 14.21
CA ASP A 418 12.68 -55.87 13.32
C ASP A 418 13.45 -54.91 12.39
N ASP A 419 13.74 -53.72 12.90
CA ASP A 419 14.42 -52.64 12.17
C ASP A 419 15.63 -52.15 12.97
N PRO A 420 16.88 -52.36 12.49
CA PRO A 420 18.09 -51.91 13.17
C PRO A 420 18.27 -50.39 13.16
N SER A 421 17.54 -49.66 12.31
CA SER A 421 17.57 -48.20 12.21
C SER A 421 16.55 -47.49 13.10
N ALA A 422 15.67 -48.23 13.79
CA ALA A 422 14.57 -47.63 14.56
C ALA A 422 15.06 -46.65 15.65
N GLU A 423 14.56 -45.42 15.55
CA GLU A 423 14.84 -44.31 16.46
C GLU A 423 13.73 -44.12 17.52
N LEU A 424 14.09 -43.58 18.69
CA LEU A 424 13.13 -43.15 19.70
C LEU A 424 12.49 -41.83 19.26
N TRP A 425 11.17 -41.75 19.36
CA TRP A 425 10.38 -40.55 19.04
C TRP A 425 10.33 -39.60 20.25
N HIS A 426 10.08 -38.31 20.03
CA HIS A 426 10.09 -37.30 21.09
C HIS A 426 9.23 -37.66 22.32
N ASP A 427 8.04 -38.21 22.09
CA ASP A 427 7.11 -38.62 23.15
C ASP A 427 7.55 -39.92 23.87
N GLU A 428 8.32 -40.79 23.22
CA GLU A 428 8.98 -41.92 23.87
C GLU A 428 10.14 -41.43 24.75
N ILE A 429 10.98 -40.52 24.23
CA ILE A 429 12.12 -39.93 24.96
C ILE A 429 11.62 -39.24 26.23
N GLN A 430 10.58 -38.41 26.16
CA GLN A 430 9.99 -37.77 27.34
C GLN A 430 9.47 -38.80 28.36
N ARG A 431 8.72 -39.82 27.90
CA ARG A 431 8.23 -40.90 28.78
C ARG A 431 9.36 -41.66 29.46
N ILE A 432 10.51 -41.82 28.81
CA ILE A 432 11.69 -42.47 29.37
C ILE A 432 12.39 -41.56 30.39
N ILE A 433 12.50 -40.24 30.15
CA ILE A 433 13.02 -39.27 31.13
C ILE A 433 12.19 -39.30 32.42
N ASP A 434 10.87 -39.20 32.32
CA ASP A 434 9.99 -39.21 33.49
C ASP A 434 10.03 -40.54 34.26
N LYS A 435 10.17 -41.67 33.53
CA LYS A 435 10.41 -43.01 34.10
C LYS A 435 11.75 -43.11 34.82
N CYS A 436 12.82 -42.55 34.26
CA CYS A 436 14.13 -42.45 34.93
C CYS A 436 14.06 -41.62 36.21
N ASN A 437 13.43 -40.45 36.17
CA ASN A 437 13.27 -39.58 37.33
C ASN A 437 12.49 -40.28 38.45
N LEU A 438 11.40 -40.97 38.11
CA LEU A 438 10.64 -41.77 39.07
C LEU A 438 11.50 -42.88 39.69
N TYR A 439 12.29 -43.61 38.88
CA TYR A 439 13.20 -44.63 39.37
C TYR A 439 14.33 -44.07 40.26
N ALA A 440 14.88 -42.90 39.94
CA ALA A 440 15.88 -42.24 40.79
C ALA A 440 15.28 -41.83 42.15
N ILE A 441 14.09 -41.23 42.15
CA ILE A 441 13.35 -40.86 43.36
C ILE A 441 13.02 -42.10 44.21
N ASP A 442 12.56 -43.19 43.59
CA ASP A 442 12.25 -44.44 44.29
C ASP A 442 13.50 -45.16 44.83
N ALA A 443 14.60 -45.14 44.07
CA ALA A 443 15.88 -45.69 44.53
C ALA A 443 16.41 -44.90 45.72
N ARG A 444 16.34 -43.56 45.67
CA ARG A 444 16.71 -42.65 46.76
C ARG A 444 15.89 -42.91 48.02
N LYS A 445 14.56 -42.97 47.92
CA LYS A 445 13.66 -43.31 49.06
C LYS A 445 13.95 -44.68 49.67
N ARG A 446 14.39 -45.66 48.86
CA ARG A 446 14.78 -47.01 49.34
C ARG A 446 16.16 -46.98 50.02
N TYR A 447 17.09 -46.16 49.53
CA TYR A 447 18.41 -45.96 50.14
C TYR A 447 18.34 -45.19 51.45
N GLU A 448 17.54 -44.13 51.53
CA GLU A 448 17.25 -43.39 52.78
C GLU A 448 16.68 -44.32 53.87
N ARG A 449 15.92 -45.35 53.48
CA ARG A 449 15.41 -46.41 54.38
C ARG A 449 16.36 -47.59 54.57
N TYR A 450 17.47 -47.70 53.82
CA TYR A 450 18.38 -48.85 53.90
C TYR A 450 19.04 -48.98 55.27
N ASN A 451 19.47 -47.86 55.88
CA ASN A 451 20.05 -47.87 57.22
C ASN A 451 19.03 -48.29 58.29
N ALA A 452 17.76 -47.86 58.17
CA ALA A 452 16.68 -48.30 59.05
C ALA A 452 16.37 -49.81 58.90
N ILE A 453 16.33 -50.32 57.66
CA ILE A 453 16.12 -51.75 57.35
C ILE A 453 17.31 -52.60 57.83
N ARG A 454 18.54 -52.08 57.78
CA ARG A 454 19.75 -52.72 58.33
C ARG A 454 19.74 -52.77 59.86
N ALA A 455 19.13 -51.79 60.51
CA ALA A 455 19.01 -51.68 61.97
C ALA A 455 17.88 -52.53 62.57
N ASP A 456 16.93 -53.04 61.76
CA ASP A 456 15.82 -53.88 62.23
C ASP A 456 16.32 -55.23 62.81
N PRO A 457 16.11 -55.50 64.13
CA PRO A 457 16.57 -56.72 64.78
C PRO A 457 15.76 -57.97 64.40
N CYS A 458 14.60 -57.83 63.74
CA CYS A 458 13.81 -58.94 63.21
C CYS A 458 14.28 -59.41 61.82
N LEU A 459 15.16 -58.65 61.15
CA LEU A 459 15.70 -58.99 59.83
C LEU A 459 17.13 -59.56 59.92
N ILE A 460 17.50 -60.41 58.95
CA ILE A 460 18.82 -61.06 58.97
C ILE A 460 20.00 -60.12 58.67
N PHE A 461 19.72 -58.87 58.25
CA PHE A 461 20.73 -57.91 57.80
C PHE A 461 21.67 -57.50 58.93
N LEU A 462 21.14 -57.15 60.11
CA LEU A 462 21.94 -56.81 61.29
C LEU A 462 22.96 -57.92 61.63
N LYS A 463 22.56 -59.19 61.47
CA LYS A 463 23.39 -60.38 61.76
C LYS A 463 24.41 -60.72 60.67
N LYS A 464 24.25 -60.24 59.43
CA LYS A 464 25.20 -60.48 58.31
C LYS A 464 26.08 -59.27 57.97
N CYS A 465 25.59 -58.06 58.17
CA CYS A 465 26.23 -56.80 57.76
C CYS A 465 26.70 -55.95 58.95
N GLY A 466 26.38 -56.35 60.18
CA GLY A 466 26.62 -55.57 61.38
C GLY A 466 25.71 -54.33 61.48
N PRO A 467 25.68 -53.68 62.65
CA PRO A 467 25.00 -52.39 62.82
C PRO A 467 25.60 -51.32 61.91
N PRO A 468 24.87 -50.24 61.59
CA PRO A 468 25.46 -49.04 61.02
C PRO A 468 26.52 -48.46 61.96
N THR A 469 27.52 -47.81 61.37
CA THR A 469 28.58 -47.08 62.09
C THR A 469 28.24 -45.60 62.16
N SER A 470 28.88 -44.85 63.06
CA SER A 470 28.69 -43.39 63.14
C SER A 470 29.15 -42.62 61.88
N SER A 471 29.91 -43.27 60.99
CA SER A 471 30.21 -42.74 59.64
C SER A 471 29.04 -42.95 58.66
N ASP A 472 28.23 -43.99 58.85
CA ASP A 472 27.02 -44.23 58.05
C ASP A 472 25.90 -43.27 58.47
N GLU A 473 25.76 -43.02 59.78
CA GLU A 473 24.75 -42.13 60.37
C GLU A 473 24.92 -40.67 59.91
N ALA A 474 26.16 -40.18 59.82
CA ALA A 474 26.45 -38.82 59.34
C ALA A 474 25.98 -38.58 57.89
N THR A 475 25.93 -39.63 57.06
CA THR A 475 25.50 -39.52 55.66
C THR A 475 23.96 -39.38 55.53
N THR A 476 23.22 -39.75 56.59
CA THR A 476 21.77 -39.51 56.70
C THR A 476 21.40 -38.19 57.40
N GLY A 477 22.38 -37.41 57.87
CA GLY A 477 22.16 -36.19 58.66
C GLY A 477 21.66 -34.96 57.88
N ASP A 478 21.89 -34.90 56.56
CA ASP A 478 21.45 -33.80 55.68
C ASP A 478 19.98 -33.96 55.19
N ALA A 479 19.21 -34.85 55.83
CA ALA A 479 17.77 -34.92 55.68
C ALA A 479 17.10 -33.73 56.44
N ILE A 480 17.22 -32.53 55.88
CA ILE A 480 16.62 -31.29 56.40
C ILE A 480 15.15 -31.52 56.76
N ASP A 481 14.78 -31.13 58.00
CA ASP A 481 13.48 -31.43 58.59
C ASP A 481 12.30 -30.96 57.74
N GLY A 482 11.40 -31.91 57.44
CA GLY A 482 10.17 -31.68 56.69
C GLY A 482 9.04 -30.97 57.46
N GLU A 483 9.34 -30.37 58.62
CA GLU A 483 8.35 -29.70 59.49
C GLU A 483 8.75 -28.26 59.86
N GLY A 484 9.08 -27.44 58.85
CA GLY A 484 9.29 -25.99 59.00
C GLY A 484 8.00 -25.14 59.02
N LEU A 485 6.87 -25.68 59.49
CA LEU A 485 5.55 -25.03 59.37
C LEU A 485 4.64 -25.17 60.62
N ARG A 486 5.16 -24.87 61.82
CA ARG A 486 4.36 -24.19 62.87
C ARG A 486 5.17 -23.60 64.04
N GLU A 487 4.62 -22.53 64.58
CA GLU A 487 4.71 -22.11 65.99
C GLU A 487 6.10 -21.77 66.57
N GLU A 488 6.76 -20.77 65.97
CA GLU A 488 7.45 -19.71 66.75
C GLU A 488 6.91 -18.33 66.31
N ASP A 489 5.82 -17.89 66.94
CA ASP A 489 5.28 -16.52 66.86
C ASP A 489 5.13 -15.94 68.28
N GLU A 490 6.25 -15.80 68.96
CA GLU A 490 6.36 -15.11 70.26
C GLU A 490 7.67 -14.31 70.30
N ASN A 491 7.60 -13.07 70.79
CA ASN A 491 8.71 -12.11 70.98
C ASN A 491 9.24 -11.38 69.71
N ASN A 492 8.48 -10.40 69.22
CA ASN A 492 9.06 -9.20 68.60
C ASN A 492 8.22 -7.94 68.89
N ASP A 493 8.51 -7.26 70.01
CA ASP A 493 7.91 -5.97 70.37
C ASP A 493 8.33 -4.86 69.39
N ASP A 494 7.38 -4.31 68.62
CA ASP A 494 7.52 -3.03 67.90
C ASP A 494 6.13 -2.33 67.88
N PRO A 495 5.95 -1.13 68.49
CA PRO A 495 4.65 -0.74 69.06
C PRO A 495 3.70 0.04 68.13
N ASP A 496 3.80 -0.09 66.80
CA ASP A 496 3.08 0.76 65.83
C ASP A 496 2.23 -0.04 64.80
N TYR A 497 1.56 -1.10 65.25
CA TYR A 497 0.66 -1.90 64.40
C TYR A 497 -0.76 -2.02 64.99
N GLN A 498 -1.68 -1.15 64.55
CA GLN A 498 -3.11 -1.27 64.86
C GLN A 498 -3.88 -1.84 63.65
N LEU A 499 -4.30 -3.10 63.75
CA LEU A 499 -5.22 -3.73 62.81
C LEU A 499 -6.68 -3.40 63.18
N PRO A 500 -7.54 -3.03 62.21
CA PRO A 500 -8.99 -2.92 62.44
C PRO A 500 -9.60 -4.26 62.86
N GLN A 501 -10.60 -4.23 63.73
CA GLN A 501 -11.30 -5.43 64.19
C GLN A 501 -12.44 -5.81 63.23
N ASP A 502 -12.34 -6.96 62.57
CA ASP A 502 -13.49 -7.58 61.93
C ASP A 502 -14.47 -8.11 62.99
N ARG A 503 -15.72 -7.65 62.92
CA ARG A 503 -16.85 -8.28 63.63
C ARG A 503 -17.56 -9.24 62.70
N LYS A 504 -17.81 -10.45 63.19
CA LYS A 504 -18.70 -11.43 62.54
C LYS A 504 -20.15 -10.91 62.50
N ASN A 505 -20.82 -11.20 61.39
CA ASN A 505 -22.23 -11.57 61.21
C ASN A 505 -22.22 -12.28 59.82
N GLU A 506 -22.68 -13.53 59.65
CA GLU A 506 -24.06 -14.05 59.75
C GLU A 506 -25.00 -13.52 58.65
N ASP A 507 -25.72 -14.46 58.04
CA ASP A 507 -26.34 -14.35 56.71
C ASP A 507 -27.69 -13.62 56.71
N VAL A 508 -27.91 -12.74 55.73
CA VAL A 508 -29.26 -12.30 55.29
C VAL A 508 -29.24 -12.07 53.77
N GLU A 509 -30.21 -12.65 53.06
CA GLU A 509 -30.52 -12.28 51.67
C GLU A 509 -31.34 -10.97 51.65
N SER A 510 -30.95 -9.98 50.85
CA SER A 510 -31.82 -8.86 50.48
C SER A 510 -31.47 -8.31 49.10
N ASP A 511 -32.51 -8.08 48.30
CA ASP A 511 -32.48 -7.45 46.98
C ASP A 511 -32.31 -5.92 47.06
N ASP A 512 -32.37 -5.30 45.88
CA ASP A 512 -32.70 -3.89 45.60
C ASP A 512 -31.60 -2.79 45.61
N ASP A 513 -31.87 -1.83 44.72
CA ASP A 513 -31.37 -0.47 44.57
C ASP A 513 -29.85 -0.22 44.45
N VAL A 514 -29.40 -0.31 43.19
CA VAL A 514 -28.41 0.63 42.64
C VAL A 514 -28.97 2.06 42.65
N ASP A 515 -28.38 2.94 43.46
CA ASP A 515 -28.48 4.38 43.25
C ASP A 515 -27.14 4.97 42.77
N PHE A 516 -27.21 6.12 42.10
CA PHE A 516 -26.19 6.67 41.22
C PHE A 516 -25.67 7.99 41.78
N ASP A 517 -24.34 8.15 41.87
CA ASP A 517 -23.78 9.51 41.87
C ASP A 517 -22.39 9.61 41.25
N MET A 518 -22.08 10.80 40.70
CA MET A 518 -21.03 11.01 39.70
C MET A 518 -20.33 12.38 39.86
N GLU A 519 -19.45 12.51 40.86
CA GLU A 519 -18.42 13.55 40.89
C GLU A 519 -17.08 12.99 41.42
N GLY A 520 -15.89 13.50 41.07
CA GLY A 520 -15.59 14.53 40.06
C GLY A 520 -14.86 15.77 40.58
N LYS A 521 -13.56 15.66 40.96
CA LYS A 521 -12.59 16.77 40.94
C LYS A 521 -11.13 16.26 40.97
N GLU A 522 -10.27 16.91 40.20
CA GLU A 522 -8.81 16.82 40.33
C GLU A 522 -8.31 17.67 41.51
N SER A 523 -7.12 17.38 42.05
CA SER A 523 -6.34 18.38 42.79
C SER A 523 -4.83 18.09 42.82
N ARG A 524 -4.06 19.18 42.87
CA ARG A 524 -2.63 19.29 42.54
C ARG A 524 -1.73 19.16 43.78
N PRO A 525 -0.50 18.62 43.69
CA PRO A 525 0.40 18.47 44.84
C PRO A 525 1.01 19.81 45.31
N VAL A 526 1.45 19.84 46.57
CA VAL A 526 2.21 20.95 47.20
C VAL A 526 3.41 20.38 47.96
N VAL A 527 4.58 20.99 47.76
CA VAL A 527 5.86 20.64 48.40
C VAL A 527 6.07 21.46 49.69
N LYS A 528 6.82 20.94 50.66
CA LYS A 528 7.54 21.74 51.67
C LYS A 528 8.77 21.01 52.22
N GLU A 529 9.73 21.79 52.71
CA GLU A 529 11.12 21.39 52.97
C GLU A 529 11.44 21.11 54.46
N GLU A 530 12.71 20.82 54.74
CA GLU A 530 13.30 20.33 55.99
C GLU A 530 13.35 21.37 57.15
N VAL A 531 13.71 20.90 58.36
CA VAL A 531 14.84 21.42 59.17
C VAL A 531 15.13 20.52 60.39
N LYS A 532 16.40 20.45 60.85
CA LYS A 532 16.90 19.66 62.01
C LYS A 532 16.94 20.44 63.33
N VAL A 533 16.90 19.72 64.47
CA VAL A 533 17.48 20.09 65.79
C VAL A 533 18.10 18.84 66.46
N GLU A 534 19.05 18.97 67.40
CA GLU A 534 19.81 17.85 68.04
C GLU A 534 19.74 17.80 69.60
N LYS A 535 19.94 16.58 70.17
CA LYS A 535 20.63 16.26 71.46
C LYS A 535 19.94 16.70 72.79
N PRO A 536 20.37 16.27 74.02
CA PRO A 536 21.63 15.60 74.45
C PRO A 536 21.46 14.28 75.29
N PRO A 537 22.55 13.65 75.83
CA PRO A 537 22.56 12.30 76.45
C PRO A 537 22.72 12.27 78.00
N PRO A 538 22.86 11.10 78.65
CA PRO A 538 24.17 10.50 79.06
C PRO A 538 24.23 8.95 78.75
N VAL A 539 25.13 8.05 79.22
CA VAL A 539 26.21 7.98 80.24
C VAL A 539 27.41 7.12 79.70
N VAL A 540 28.40 6.69 80.52
CA VAL A 540 29.59 5.89 80.15
C VAL A 540 30.07 4.96 81.30
N GLU A 541 30.48 3.72 80.99
CA GLU A 541 31.50 2.90 81.69
C GLU A 541 31.84 1.67 80.80
N GLY A 542 33.07 1.13 80.67
CA GLY A 542 34.38 1.55 81.19
C GLY A 542 35.57 0.99 80.35
N SER A 543 36.78 1.48 80.61
CA SER A 543 38.03 1.29 79.82
C SER A 543 38.68 -0.11 80.01
N GLN A 544 39.71 -0.57 79.28
CA GLN A 544 40.86 0.05 78.57
C GLN A 544 41.18 -0.75 77.27
N THR A 545 42.21 -0.52 76.42
CA THR A 545 43.48 0.23 76.47
C THR A 545 43.75 1.08 75.19
N ASN A 546 44.99 1.13 74.68
CA ASN A 546 45.53 1.96 73.58
C ASN A 546 46.99 1.51 73.25
N PRO A 547 47.72 2.02 72.21
CA PRO A 547 47.39 3.13 71.29
C PRO A 547 47.59 2.88 69.77
N ALA A 548 47.08 3.82 68.94
CA ALA A 548 47.66 4.46 67.71
C ALA A 548 48.65 3.72 66.77
N SER A 549 48.78 3.98 65.46
CA SER A 549 48.07 4.75 64.39
C SER A 549 48.83 4.43 63.06
N THR A 550 48.40 4.63 61.80
CA THR A 550 47.56 5.65 61.13
C THR A 550 46.96 5.08 59.81
N SER A 551 45.73 5.47 59.42
CA SER A 551 45.30 5.55 58.01
C SER A 551 43.98 6.33 57.88
N ASN A 552 43.88 7.22 56.89
CA ASN A 552 42.67 8.01 56.60
C ASN A 552 41.78 7.33 55.55
N PHE A 553 41.59 6.01 55.67
CA PHE A 553 40.66 5.25 54.84
C PHE A 553 39.64 4.55 55.75
N LEU A 554 38.36 4.66 55.40
CA LEU A 554 37.35 3.78 55.98
C LEU A 554 37.76 2.33 55.62
N PRO A 555 37.83 1.41 56.59
CA PRO A 555 38.21 0.04 56.31
C PRO A 555 37.22 -0.57 55.31
N TRP A 556 37.75 -1.31 54.32
CA TRP A 556 36.91 -1.98 53.35
C TRP A 556 35.95 -2.94 54.08
N PRO A 557 34.63 -2.91 53.82
CA PRO A 557 33.65 -3.72 54.53
C PRO A 557 34.01 -5.20 54.43
N SER A 558 33.89 -5.91 55.55
CA SER A 558 34.29 -7.31 55.64
C SER A 558 33.39 -8.20 54.76
N PRO A 559 33.80 -9.45 54.46
CA PRO A 559 32.95 -10.39 53.73
C PRO A 559 31.58 -10.64 54.39
N SER A 560 31.45 -10.52 55.71
CA SER A 560 30.15 -10.60 56.41
C SER A 560 29.33 -9.32 56.27
N ASP A 561 29.95 -8.13 56.29
CA ASP A 561 29.27 -6.85 56.00
C ASP A 561 28.72 -6.82 54.58
N LEU A 562 29.53 -7.26 53.61
CA LEU A 562 29.15 -7.37 52.19
C LEU A 562 28.01 -8.37 52.00
N ASN A 563 28.10 -9.56 52.61
CA ASN A 563 27.00 -10.53 52.60
C ASN A 563 25.72 -9.98 53.28
N THR A 564 25.84 -9.23 54.37
CA THR A 564 24.70 -8.63 55.07
C THR A 564 24.03 -7.55 54.22
N ARG A 565 24.83 -6.70 53.54
CA ARG A 565 24.34 -5.72 52.56
C ARG A 565 23.67 -6.41 51.36
N LEU A 566 24.28 -7.46 50.81
CA LEU A 566 23.72 -8.23 49.70
C LEU A 566 22.37 -8.87 50.08
N ARG A 567 22.28 -9.55 51.24
CA ARG A 567 21.02 -10.12 51.75
C ARG A 567 19.94 -9.04 51.95
N ARG A 568 20.29 -7.85 52.44
CA ARG A 568 19.35 -6.72 52.56
C ARG A 568 18.87 -6.20 51.20
N ILE A 569 19.75 -6.13 50.20
CA ILE A 569 19.40 -5.74 48.82
C ILE A 569 18.49 -6.79 48.19
N VAL A 570 18.82 -8.08 48.30
CA VAL A 570 17.99 -9.20 47.79
C VAL A 570 16.61 -9.20 48.47
N ALA A 571 16.54 -9.05 49.79
CA ALA A 571 15.27 -8.94 50.53
C ALA A 571 14.51 -7.62 50.25
N GLY A 572 15.17 -6.61 49.68
CA GLY A 572 14.53 -5.41 49.13
C GLY A 572 13.90 -5.69 47.77
N PHE A 573 14.68 -6.21 46.82
CA PHE A 573 14.20 -6.61 45.49
C PHE A 573 13.05 -7.62 45.56
N GLN A 574 13.17 -8.66 46.40
CA GLN A 574 12.09 -9.65 46.59
C GLN A 574 10.80 -9.02 47.13
N ARG A 575 10.88 -7.99 47.97
CA ARG A 575 9.70 -7.24 48.45
C ARG A 575 9.11 -6.34 47.37
N ILE A 576 9.93 -5.73 46.52
CA ILE A 576 9.47 -4.94 45.37
C ILE A 576 8.77 -5.86 44.35
N LEU A 577 9.40 -6.97 43.98
CA LEU A 577 8.84 -7.95 43.03
C LEU A 577 7.49 -8.51 43.51
N ARG A 578 7.38 -8.99 44.75
CA ARG A 578 6.08 -9.45 45.30
C ARG A 578 5.02 -8.35 45.32
N LYS A 579 5.40 -7.09 45.60
CA LYS A 579 4.48 -5.94 45.59
C LYS A 579 4.03 -5.57 44.17
N GLU A 580 4.83 -5.84 43.16
CA GLU A 580 4.50 -5.62 41.75
C GLU A 580 3.66 -6.78 41.17
N GLU A 581 3.96 -8.02 41.56
CA GLU A 581 3.17 -9.21 41.28
C GLU A 581 1.74 -9.10 41.85
N LEU A 582 1.61 -8.71 43.12
CA LEU A 582 0.31 -8.42 43.76
C LEU A 582 -0.47 -7.33 43.01
N LYS A 583 0.20 -6.30 42.47
CA LYS A 583 -0.45 -5.28 41.62
C LYS A 583 -0.94 -5.87 40.29
N ARG A 584 -0.16 -6.72 39.62
CA ARG A 584 -0.57 -7.38 38.38
C ARG A 584 -1.82 -8.24 38.59
N VAL A 585 -1.84 -9.06 39.65
CA VAL A 585 -3.00 -9.87 40.02
C VAL A 585 -4.23 -9.02 40.34
N ALA A 586 -4.06 -7.87 41.00
CA ALA A 586 -5.16 -6.93 41.27
C ALA A 586 -5.75 -6.34 39.98
N VAL A 587 -4.91 -5.90 39.03
CA VAL A 587 -5.34 -5.37 37.72
C VAL A 587 -6.00 -6.45 36.87
N GLU A 588 -5.48 -7.68 36.85
CA GLU A 588 -6.11 -8.80 36.15
C GLU A 588 -7.50 -9.10 36.72
N LYS A 589 -7.65 -9.09 38.05
CA LYS A 589 -8.94 -9.29 38.73
C LYS A 589 -9.93 -8.16 38.45
N GLU A 590 -9.46 -6.92 38.26
CA GLU A 590 -10.29 -5.78 37.85
C GLU A 590 -10.75 -5.92 36.39
N ASN A 591 -9.85 -6.28 35.47
CA ASN A 591 -10.17 -6.49 34.06
C ASN A 591 -11.15 -7.65 33.88
N ARG A 592 -10.93 -8.80 34.53
CA ARG A 592 -11.89 -9.92 34.57
C ARG A 592 -13.26 -9.55 35.17
N ARG A 593 -13.35 -8.48 35.97
CA ARG A 593 -14.64 -7.94 36.45
C ARG A 593 -15.30 -7.06 35.39
N LYS A 594 -14.53 -6.23 34.67
CA LYS A 594 -15.03 -5.39 33.56
C LYS A 594 -15.56 -6.25 32.41
N GLU A 595 -14.79 -7.22 31.93
CA GLU A 595 -15.18 -8.19 30.89
C GLU A 595 -16.51 -8.89 31.21
N LYS A 596 -16.70 -9.34 32.45
CA LYS A 596 -17.94 -9.99 32.90
C LYS A 596 -19.15 -9.05 32.93
N VAL A 597 -18.94 -7.76 33.24
CA VAL A 597 -20.01 -6.75 33.19
C VAL A 597 -20.37 -6.42 31.73
N GLU A 598 -19.38 -6.28 30.86
CA GLU A 598 -19.56 -5.98 29.44
C GLU A 598 -20.29 -7.11 28.70
N GLU A 599 -19.90 -8.38 28.91
CA GLU A 599 -20.62 -9.53 28.37
C GLU A 599 -22.03 -9.65 28.95
N ALA A 600 -22.24 -9.34 30.25
CA ALA A 600 -23.58 -9.31 30.83
C ALA A 600 -24.48 -8.22 30.21
N VAL A 601 -23.92 -7.07 29.82
CA VAL A 601 -24.63 -6.03 29.05
C VAL A 601 -24.95 -6.55 27.65
N ARG A 602 -23.97 -7.11 26.92
CA ARG A 602 -24.16 -7.68 25.57
C ARG A 602 -25.25 -8.76 25.53
N GLN A 603 -25.26 -9.66 26.51
CA GLN A 603 -26.30 -10.67 26.73
C GLN A 603 -27.68 -10.05 26.97
N LYS A 604 -27.76 -8.96 27.74
CA LYS A 604 -29.01 -8.24 28.04
C LYS A 604 -29.56 -7.53 26.81
N GLU A 605 -28.70 -6.97 25.96
CA GLU A 605 -29.09 -6.34 24.70
C GLU A 605 -29.56 -7.35 23.65
N LEU A 606 -28.85 -8.48 23.48
CA LEU A 606 -29.27 -9.58 22.60
C LEU A 606 -30.67 -10.10 22.98
N LYS A 607 -30.91 -10.36 24.27
CA LYS A 607 -32.23 -10.82 24.77
C LYS A 607 -33.33 -9.76 24.53
N LYS A 608 -33.00 -8.47 24.73
CA LYS A 608 -33.91 -7.34 24.45
C LYS A 608 -34.25 -7.21 22.95
N ALA A 609 -33.30 -7.47 22.06
CA ALA A 609 -33.50 -7.46 20.62
C ALA A 609 -34.36 -8.66 20.15
N GLU A 610 -34.07 -9.87 20.64
CA GLU A 610 -34.88 -11.07 20.36
C GLU A 610 -36.33 -10.90 20.86
N GLN A 611 -36.49 -10.37 22.07
CA GLN A 611 -37.81 -10.15 22.68
C GLN A 611 -38.60 -9.01 21.99
N ALA A 612 -37.92 -8.07 21.31
CA ALA A 612 -38.58 -7.07 20.46
C ALA A 612 -39.09 -7.63 19.12
N GLN A 613 -38.53 -8.75 18.63
CA GLN A 613 -39.04 -9.42 17.42
C GLN A 613 -40.28 -10.27 17.71
N LYS A 614 -40.46 -10.79 18.93
CA LYS A 614 -41.65 -11.58 19.32
C LYS A 614 -42.93 -10.76 19.13
N TRP A 615 -43.97 -11.39 18.57
CA TRP A 615 -45.26 -10.74 18.33
C TRP A 615 -46.04 -10.60 19.63
N SER A 616 -46.51 -9.38 19.92
CA SER A 616 -47.46 -9.12 21.01
C SER A 616 -48.89 -9.04 20.46
N LYS A 617 -49.89 -9.45 21.25
CA LYS A 617 -51.31 -9.46 20.84
C LYS A 617 -51.84 -8.13 20.29
N ARG A 618 -51.24 -7.00 20.64
CA ARG A 618 -51.53 -5.69 20.03
C ARG A 618 -51.00 -5.61 18.61
N GLU A 619 -49.73 -5.94 18.40
CA GLU A 619 -49.09 -5.96 17.07
C GLU A 619 -49.79 -6.94 16.12
N GLU A 620 -50.26 -8.09 16.59
CA GLU A 620 -51.06 -9.04 15.79
C GLU A 620 -52.39 -8.42 15.33
N VAL A 621 -53.13 -7.78 16.24
CA VAL A 621 -54.41 -7.11 15.92
C VAL A 621 -54.20 -5.88 15.02
N ASP A 622 -53.14 -5.10 15.25
CA ASP A 622 -52.75 -3.96 14.42
C ASP A 622 -52.34 -4.43 13.00
N PHE A 623 -51.63 -5.56 12.89
CA PHE A 623 -51.30 -6.23 11.62
C PHE A 623 -52.56 -6.69 10.88
N TYR A 624 -53.43 -7.48 11.51
CA TYR A 624 -54.64 -8.01 10.85
C TYR A 624 -55.58 -6.88 10.41
N ARG A 625 -55.74 -5.82 11.21
CA ARG A 625 -56.48 -4.61 10.79
C ARG A 625 -55.81 -3.97 9.58
N CYS A 626 -54.50 -3.76 9.60
CA CYS A 626 -53.79 -3.09 8.52
C CYS A 626 -53.88 -3.88 7.19
N VAL A 627 -53.60 -5.20 7.21
CA VAL A 627 -53.74 -6.07 6.04
C VAL A 627 -55.17 -6.06 5.50
N SER A 628 -56.17 -6.19 6.37
CA SER A 628 -57.58 -6.27 5.93
C SER A 628 -58.13 -4.93 5.40
N THR A 629 -57.51 -3.80 5.75
CA THR A 629 -57.98 -2.46 5.36
C THR A 629 -57.23 -1.89 4.17
N TYR A 630 -55.91 -2.11 4.09
CA TYR A 630 -55.02 -1.48 3.12
C TYR A 630 -54.26 -2.47 2.23
N GLY A 631 -54.30 -3.77 2.56
CA GLY A 631 -53.50 -4.80 1.90
C GLY A 631 -52.00 -4.69 2.22
N VAL A 632 -51.20 -5.36 1.38
CA VAL A 632 -49.74 -5.24 1.35
C VAL A 632 -49.36 -4.89 -0.08
N HIS A 633 -48.52 -3.86 -0.27
CA HIS A 633 -48.06 -3.50 -1.61
C HIS A 633 -47.03 -4.51 -2.11
N ILE A 634 -47.15 -4.92 -3.37
CA ILE A 634 -46.15 -5.74 -4.06
C ILE A 634 -45.42 -4.84 -5.06
N ASN A 635 -44.09 -4.87 -5.07
CA ASN A 635 -43.28 -4.16 -6.04
C ASN A 635 -43.39 -4.86 -7.41
N PRO A 636 -43.92 -4.21 -8.46
CA PRO A 636 -44.14 -4.85 -9.75
C PRO A 636 -42.84 -5.29 -10.46
N THR A 637 -41.69 -4.76 -10.06
CA THR A 637 -40.39 -5.09 -10.66
C THR A 637 -39.71 -6.31 -10.02
N THR A 638 -39.87 -6.51 -8.70
CA THR A 638 -39.21 -7.62 -7.97
C THR A 638 -40.17 -8.72 -7.49
N GLN A 639 -41.49 -8.49 -7.57
CA GLN A 639 -42.54 -9.33 -6.97
C GLN A 639 -42.48 -9.47 -5.44
N GLU A 640 -41.63 -8.69 -4.76
CA GLU A 640 -41.51 -8.69 -3.30
C GLU A 640 -42.49 -7.71 -2.64
N TYR A 641 -42.73 -7.88 -1.34
CA TYR A 641 -43.63 -7.06 -0.54
C TYR A 641 -42.93 -5.76 -0.06
N ASP A 642 -43.49 -4.59 -0.38
CA ASP A 642 -43.06 -3.31 0.20
C ASP A 642 -43.68 -3.11 1.59
N TRP A 643 -42.91 -3.47 2.60
CA TRP A 643 -43.26 -3.29 4.01
C TRP A 643 -43.06 -1.86 4.52
N SER A 644 -42.50 -0.93 3.74
CA SER A 644 -42.11 0.40 4.22
C SER A 644 -43.31 1.22 4.69
N LYS A 645 -44.36 1.30 3.86
CA LYS A 645 -45.62 1.95 4.23
C LYS A 645 -46.41 1.13 5.25
N PHE A 646 -46.37 -0.21 5.12
CA PHE A 646 -47.11 -1.10 5.98
C PHE A 646 -46.64 -1.02 7.44
N ARG A 647 -45.32 -0.98 7.70
CA ARG A 647 -44.75 -0.80 9.05
C ARG A 647 -45.27 0.47 9.72
N GLN A 648 -45.26 1.60 9.02
CA GLN A 648 -45.74 2.89 9.53
C GLN A 648 -47.25 2.86 9.86
N MET A 649 -48.07 2.24 9.00
CA MET A 649 -49.53 2.13 9.21
C MET A 649 -49.90 1.15 10.34
N ALA A 650 -49.15 0.05 10.47
CA ALA A 650 -49.37 -0.97 11.51
C ALA A 650 -48.61 -0.69 12.83
N ARG A 651 -47.71 0.30 12.86
CA ARG A 651 -46.79 0.62 13.98
C ARG A 651 -45.81 -0.52 14.30
N LEU A 652 -45.32 -1.19 13.26
CA LEU A 652 -44.45 -2.37 13.33
C LEU A 652 -43.00 -2.06 12.94
N ASP A 653 -42.56 -0.81 13.14
CA ASP A 653 -41.27 -0.27 12.71
C ASP A 653 -40.04 -1.00 13.31
N LYS A 654 -40.26 -1.84 14.33
CA LYS A 654 -39.24 -2.67 14.99
C LYS A 654 -39.13 -4.10 14.44
N LYS A 655 -40.06 -4.53 13.57
CA LYS A 655 -40.04 -5.87 12.96
C LYS A 655 -39.25 -5.85 11.65
N ASN A 656 -38.45 -6.91 11.41
CA ASN A 656 -37.73 -7.03 10.14
C ASN A 656 -38.63 -7.56 9.01
N ASP A 657 -38.25 -7.26 7.77
CA ASP A 657 -39.08 -7.53 6.58
C ASP A 657 -39.28 -9.02 6.28
N ASP A 658 -38.31 -9.87 6.65
CA ASP A 658 -38.47 -11.33 6.59
C ASP A 658 -39.57 -11.84 7.53
N ARG A 659 -39.67 -11.23 8.73
CA ARG A 659 -40.66 -11.62 9.75
C ARG A 659 -42.06 -11.13 9.42
N LEU A 660 -42.18 -9.96 8.80
CA LEU A 660 -43.44 -9.48 8.24
C LEU A 660 -43.87 -10.36 7.06
N SER A 661 -42.93 -10.72 6.17
CA SER A 661 -43.18 -11.64 5.05
C SER A 661 -43.58 -13.04 5.52
N GLN A 662 -42.96 -13.57 6.57
CA GLN A 662 -43.32 -14.85 7.17
C GLN A 662 -44.73 -14.81 7.78
N TYR A 663 -45.01 -13.84 8.65
CA TYR A 663 -46.31 -13.74 9.34
C TYR A 663 -47.45 -13.46 8.34
N PHE A 664 -47.17 -12.75 7.24
CA PHE A 664 -48.12 -12.58 6.14
C PHE A 664 -48.41 -13.88 5.37
N LYS A 665 -47.39 -14.72 5.11
CA LYS A 665 -47.60 -16.06 4.52
C LYS A 665 -48.43 -16.95 5.44
N GLU A 666 -48.16 -16.94 6.74
CA GLU A 666 -48.93 -17.67 7.76
C GLU A 666 -50.40 -17.18 7.83
N PHE A 667 -50.62 -15.86 7.77
CA PHE A 667 -51.96 -15.26 7.67
C PHE A 667 -52.68 -15.65 6.36
N LEU A 668 -52.00 -15.60 5.21
CA LEU A 668 -52.59 -16.03 3.94
C LEU A 668 -52.96 -17.52 3.95
N ALA A 669 -52.14 -18.38 4.57
CA ALA A 669 -52.45 -19.81 4.75
C ALA A 669 -53.67 -20.01 5.66
N MET A 670 -53.79 -19.24 6.74
CA MET A 670 -54.99 -19.20 7.60
C MET A 670 -56.23 -18.81 6.79
N CYS A 671 -56.15 -17.73 6.00
CA CYS A 671 -57.27 -17.27 5.16
C CYS A 671 -57.65 -18.26 4.06
N LYS A 672 -56.69 -18.92 3.39
CA LYS A 672 -56.95 -19.99 2.41
C LYS A 672 -57.74 -21.13 3.07
N ARG A 673 -57.27 -21.61 4.23
CA ARG A 673 -57.90 -22.68 5.01
C ARG A 673 -59.34 -22.34 5.46
N VAL A 674 -59.57 -21.13 5.98
CA VAL A 674 -60.92 -20.67 6.38
C VAL A 674 -61.87 -20.54 5.16
N CYS A 675 -61.34 -20.17 4.00
CA CYS A 675 -62.08 -20.08 2.74
C CYS A 675 -62.26 -21.43 2.01
N GLY A 676 -61.83 -22.56 2.59
CA GLY A 676 -61.92 -23.88 1.97
C GLY A 676 -61.10 -24.01 0.67
N ARG A 677 -60.04 -23.22 0.52
CA ARG A 677 -59.11 -23.28 -0.61
C ARG A 677 -57.82 -23.97 -0.18
N ALA A 678 -57.31 -24.86 -1.03
CA ALA A 678 -56.02 -25.51 -0.80
C ALA A 678 -54.92 -24.49 -0.51
N THR A 679 -54.09 -24.77 0.49
CA THR A 679 -52.80 -24.08 0.67
C THR A 679 -51.80 -24.59 -0.35
N ASP A 680 -50.75 -23.81 -0.65
CA ASP A 680 -49.82 -24.16 -1.74
C ASP A 680 -48.97 -25.42 -1.40
N GLU A 681 -48.96 -25.81 -0.12
CA GLU A 681 -48.40 -27.06 0.40
C GLU A 681 -49.29 -28.29 0.09
N GLU A 682 -50.60 -28.10 -0.15
CA GLU A 682 -51.56 -29.16 -0.50
C GLU A 682 -51.63 -29.40 -2.02
N ILE A 683 -50.72 -28.79 -2.79
CA ILE A 683 -50.61 -28.93 -4.26
C ILE A 683 -49.39 -29.82 -4.63
N ILE A 684 -48.62 -30.29 -3.64
CA ILE A 684 -47.42 -31.14 -3.82
C ILE A 684 -47.54 -32.43 -2.98
N LEU A 685 -48.75 -32.99 -2.89
CA LEU A 685 -49.11 -34.31 -2.34
C LEU A 685 -50.19 -34.96 -3.22
#